data_AF-A0A5B7D555-F1
#
_entry.id   AF-A0A5B7D555-F1
#
_cell.length_a   1.000
_cell.length_b   1.000
_cell.length_c   1.000
_cell.angle_alpha   90.00
_cell.angle_beta   90.00
_cell.angle_gamma   90.00
#
_symmetry.space_group_name_H-M   'P 1'
#
loop_
_entity.id
_entity.type
_entity.pdbx_description
1 polymer ?
#
loop_
_entity_poly.entity_id
_entity_poly.type
_entity_poly.pdbx_seq_one_letter_code
_entity_poly.pdbx_strand_id
1 'polypeptide(L)'
;MIRNFLSPPSTRPQGPATWPANFPTCGGSRQSPVALVAKDAVGTNPWIPFNFENYRETPTSQTLLNNGHTAMVMLEQKNPPALFGGDLDGQYNFLQYHFHWGKDSSEGSEHTIDGKKFPGEIHLVHWKASYGSVAEAINFDDGIAVLGIMLELSKTDNAYLNPIFDNLDKITKADAEVKIPPFALNRLLPLNVDDFFRYEGSLTTPTCNEIVIWTVFKDTVKISYKQAPYITFFYSLICSVSHSQLAKFRTLMDEKGNLLVETFRPVQPLNGREVAMGRKSPYWSYVPPFGPSNWADSFPICGSDVRQSPVALVTADAVGEFPRVNLGTKFYDTPPENLILFNNGHTGVFPLEIHLVHWKTSYGSVSESLNFGDGLAVLGIMAEISQKDNPKLQPIIDALANIHEPDEETVVDSFIFRNLLPDNIDSFFRYEGSLTTPTCNEIVIWTVLRNTIPISSKQLAEFRKLRDDGGIFLQNNFRQPLPLNGRQLTITQVLRYWARTITSFFAAAENWPAIFDKCVGDRQSPVALKTSSAVTFTPASFVLNNYDTVPTKMTALNNAHTAQFMLESPSVPFVSGGGLDGNYNFLQFHLHWGADDTLGSEHTIDGQRFPAELHLVHWKASYGSVSGALPNPDGIAVLGVMLEISPNDNPKLQEMINTLADIREAKTEVEITPFALGNVLPSNLNDYFRYLGSLTTPTCNEIVIWTVFKQSIPISSKQVQSRVDLEEFRKLEDESGLKLVDNFRPLQDLAGRTTFSGKLPKIRRTCKRNQT
;
A
#
# COMPACT_ATOMS: atom_id res chain seq x y z
N MET A 1 -26.79 -25.90 -20.67
CA MET A 1 -25.86 -27.02 -20.42
C MET A 1 -25.74 -27.33 -18.94
N ILE A 2 -25.33 -26.38 -18.07
CA ILE A 2 -25.09 -26.60 -16.63
C ILE A 2 -26.19 -27.40 -15.89
N ARG A 3 -27.49 -27.13 -16.12
CA ARG A 3 -28.64 -27.79 -15.45
C ARG A 3 -28.55 -29.32 -15.27
N ASN A 4 -27.90 -30.02 -16.21
CA ASN A 4 -27.86 -31.49 -16.24
C ASN A 4 -26.51 -32.07 -15.80
N PHE A 5 -25.49 -31.25 -15.53
CA PHE A 5 -24.22 -31.75 -14.99
C PHE A 5 -24.38 -32.06 -13.50
N LEU A 6 -24.03 -33.28 -13.09
CA LEU A 6 -24.11 -33.79 -11.71
C LEU A 6 -25.54 -33.88 -11.11
N SER A 7 -26.57 -33.55 -11.88
CA SER A 7 -27.97 -33.84 -11.54
C SER A 7 -28.27 -35.34 -11.70
N PRO A 8 -29.14 -35.94 -10.86
CA PRO A 8 -29.51 -37.35 -11.00
C PRO A 8 -30.26 -37.62 -12.32
N PRO A 9 -30.19 -38.84 -12.89
CA PRO A 9 -31.06 -39.25 -13.98
C PRO A 9 -32.51 -39.42 -13.49
N SER A 10 -33.49 -38.93 -14.26
CA SER A 10 -34.92 -38.93 -13.91
C SER A 10 -35.54 -40.33 -13.73
N THR A 11 -34.91 -41.38 -14.25
CA THR A 11 -35.29 -42.78 -14.02
C THR A 11 -34.87 -43.27 -12.63
N ARG A 12 -35.64 -42.87 -11.61
CA ARG A 12 -35.40 -43.23 -10.20
C ARG A 12 -35.29 -44.76 -9.99
N PRO A 13 -34.20 -45.25 -9.37
CA PRO A 13 -34.24 -46.49 -8.59
C PRO A 13 -35.21 -46.38 -7.40
N GLN A 14 -35.25 -47.40 -6.55
CA GLN A 14 -35.80 -47.26 -5.21
C GLN A 14 -34.82 -46.44 -4.33
N GLY A 15 -35.01 -46.39 -3.01
CA GLY A 15 -34.16 -45.58 -2.12
C GLY A 15 -32.66 -45.94 -2.16
N PRO A 16 -31.77 -45.14 -1.52
CA PRO A 16 -30.31 -45.25 -1.62
C PRO A 16 -29.73 -46.66 -1.47
N ALA A 17 -30.33 -47.51 -0.63
CA ALA A 17 -29.96 -48.92 -0.46
C ALA A 17 -30.01 -49.77 -1.76
N THR A 18 -30.70 -49.31 -2.81
CA THR A 18 -30.83 -50.01 -4.10
C THR A 18 -30.00 -49.39 -5.22
N TRP A 19 -29.39 -48.23 -5.01
CA TRP A 19 -28.61 -47.55 -6.05
C TRP A 19 -27.48 -48.41 -6.64
N PRO A 20 -26.71 -49.20 -5.86
CA PRO A 20 -25.67 -50.08 -6.42
C PRO A 20 -26.15 -51.11 -7.46
N ALA A 21 -27.44 -51.46 -7.46
CA ALA A 21 -27.99 -52.41 -8.44
C ALA A 21 -28.20 -51.79 -9.83
N ASN A 22 -28.46 -50.48 -9.90
CA ASN A 22 -28.70 -49.74 -11.15
C ASN A 22 -27.50 -48.86 -11.55
N PHE A 23 -26.69 -48.45 -10.56
CA PHE A 23 -25.50 -47.62 -10.70
C PHE A 23 -24.38 -48.26 -9.87
N PRO A 24 -23.61 -49.23 -10.42
CA PRO A 24 -22.64 -50.02 -9.65
C PRO A 24 -21.58 -49.19 -8.92
N THR A 25 -21.23 -48.02 -9.45
CA THR A 25 -20.39 -46.99 -8.82
C THR A 25 -20.90 -46.53 -7.45
N CYS A 26 -22.21 -46.54 -7.19
CA CYS A 26 -22.78 -46.25 -5.86
C CYS A 26 -22.42 -47.30 -4.79
N GLY A 27 -21.86 -48.45 -5.19
CA GLY A 27 -21.29 -49.46 -4.30
C GLY A 27 -19.76 -49.42 -4.17
N GLY A 28 -19.12 -48.33 -4.61
CA GLY A 28 -17.66 -48.16 -4.54
C GLY A 28 -17.10 -47.99 -3.12
N SER A 29 -15.78 -47.88 -3.01
CA SER A 29 -15.06 -47.81 -1.72
C SER A 29 -14.84 -46.38 -1.21
N ARG A 30 -14.74 -45.37 -2.08
CA ARG A 30 -14.57 -43.94 -1.70
C ARG A 30 -15.91 -43.18 -1.73
N GLN A 31 -17.01 -43.81 -1.30
CA GLN A 31 -18.34 -43.21 -1.34
C GLN A 31 -18.57 -42.12 -0.27
N SER A 32 -19.47 -41.18 -0.57
CA SER A 32 -19.90 -40.05 0.28
C SER A 32 -21.42 -40.00 0.43
N PRO A 33 -21.97 -39.39 1.50
CA PRO A 33 -21.26 -38.71 2.60
C PRO A 33 -20.65 -39.70 3.59
N VAL A 34 -19.78 -39.25 4.48
CA VAL A 34 -19.19 -40.07 5.55
C VAL A 34 -19.50 -39.50 6.95
N ALA A 35 -19.22 -40.30 7.98
CA ALA A 35 -19.16 -39.81 9.35
C ALA A 35 -17.75 -39.23 9.61
N LEU A 36 -17.70 -37.95 9.98
CA LEU A 36 -16.48 -37.20 10.27
C LEU A 36 -16.29 -37.17 11.79
N VAL A 37 -15.08 -37.50 12.28
CA VAL A 37 -14.81 -37.64 13.72
C VAL A 37 -13.53 -36.89 14.06
N ALA A 38 -13.63 -35.83 14.85
CA ALA A 38 -12.56 -34.86 15.07
C ALA A 38 -11.31 -35.48 15.70
N LYS A 39 -11.49 -36.45 16.60
CA LYS A 39 -10.40 -37.17 17.29
C LYS A 39 -9.64 -38.17 16.41
N ASP A 40 -10.20 -38.57 15.27
CA ASP A 40 -9.64 -39.60 14.38
C ASP A 40 -9.07 -39.01 13.09
N ALA A 41 -9.11 -37.68 12.92
CA ALA A 41 -8.67 -36.97 11.73
C ALA A 41 -7.19 -36.55 11.82
N VAL A 42 -6.49 -36.56 10.68
CA VAL A 42 -5.07 -36.21 10.55
C VAL A 42 -4.92 -34.71 10.31
N GLY A 43 -4.09 -34.01 11.10
CA GLY A 43 -3.90 -32.55 10.91
C GLY A 43 -3.02 -32.22 9.69
N THR A 44 -3.46 -31.30 8.84
CA THR A 44 -2.67 -30.82 7.68
C THR A 44 -1.49 -29.94 8.11
N ASN A 45 -0.38 -30.02 7.36
CA ASN A 45 0.84 -29.22 7.56
C ASN A 45 1.73 -29.28 6.30
N PRO A 46 2.18 -28.15 5.70
CA PRO A 46 1.88 -26.77 6.06
C PRO A 46 0.42 -26.40 5.77
N TRP A 47 -0.14 -25.54 6.61
CA TRP A 47 -1.50 -25.06 6.45
C TRP A 47 -1.55 -23.88 5.45
N ILE A 48 -2.38 -24.01 4.42
CA ILE A 48 -2.65 -22.98 3.42
C ILE A 48 -4.11 -22.51 3.64
N PRO A 49 -4.38 -21.23 3.90
CA PRO A 49 -5.76 -20.71 4.04
C PRO A 49 -6.59 -21.00 2.79
N PHE A 50 -7.92 -21.03 2.93
CA PHE A 50 -8.79 -20.87 1.76
C PHE A 50 -8.72 -19.45 1.21
N ASN A 51 -8.93 -19.32 -0.09
CA ASN A 51 -9.23 -18.05 -0.72
C ASN A 51 -10.43 -18.23 -1.66
N PHE A 52 -11.27 -17.20 -1.71
CA PHE A 52 -12.61 -17.22 -2.31
C PHE A 52 -12.70 -16.06 -3.30
N GLU A 53 -12.24 -16.28 -4.53
CA GLU A 53 -12.15 -15.27 -5.58
C GLU A 53 -13.56 -14.97 -6.14
N ASN A 54 -13.87 -13.69 -6.31
CA ASN A 54 -15.16 -13.14 -6.77
C ASN A 54 -16.40 -13.53 -5.91
N TYR A 55 -16.23 -14.26 -4.80
CA TYR A 55 -17.31 -14.68 -3.89
C TYR A 55 -18.04 -13.52 -3.20
N ARG A 56 -17.38 -12.36 -3.06
CA ARG A 56 -17.95 -11.14 -2.46
C ARG A 56 -18.64 -10.21 -3.47
N GLU A 57 -18.50 -10.48 -4.77
CA GLU A 57 -19.29 -9.76 -5.80
C GLU A 57 -20.75 -10.25 -5.77
N THR A 58 -21.69 -9.36 -6.06
CA THR A 58 -23.09 -9.76 -6.28
C THR A 58 -23.26 -10.26 -7.72
N PRO A 59 -23.82 -11.46 -7.96
CA PRO A 59 -24.07 -11.97 -9.31
C PRO A 59 -25.02 -11.07 -10.11
N THR A 60 -24.88 -11.05 -11.44
CA THR A 60 -25.81 -10.33 -12.32
C THR A 60 -27.18 -11.00 -12.41
N SER A 61 -27.26 -12.32 -12.13
CA SER A 61 -28.51 -13.00 -11.86
C SER A 61 -28.32 -14.27 -11.02
N GLN A 62 -29.35 -14.66 -10.27
CA GLN A 62 -29.44 -15.96 -9.61
C GLN A 62 -30.78 -16.61 -9.97
N THR A 63 -30.76 -17.89 -10.31
CA THR A 63 -31.95 -18.67 -10.69
C THR A 63 -32.07 -19.87 -9.77
N LEU A 64 -33.15 -19.89 -8.99
CA LEU A 64 -33.55 -20.95 -8.07
C LEU A 64 -34.45 -21.94 -8.82
N LEU A 65 -34.14 -23.23 -8.73
CA LEU A 65 -34.76 -24.33 -9.47
C LEU A 65 -35.09 -25.49 -8.52
N ASN A 66 -36.29 -26.06 -8.61
CA ASN A 66 -36.59 -27.38 -8.08
C ASN A 66 -36.31 -28.42 -9.17
N ASN A 67 -35.24 -29.21 -9.03
CA ASN A 67 -34.89 -30.24 -10.02
C ASN A 67 -35.53 -31.62 -9.75
N GLY A 68 -36.61 -31.69 -8.95
CA GLY A 68 -37.25 -32.93 -8.53
C GLY A 68 -36.49 -33.74 -7.46
N HIS A 69 -35.34 -33.24 -7.01
CA HIS A 69 -34.50 -33.85 -5.97
C HIS A 69 -34.07 -32.86 -4.88
N THR A 70 -33.79 -31.61 -5.24
CA THR A 70 -33.33 -30.55 -4.35
C THR A 70 -33.74 -29.17 -4.89
N ALA A 71 -33.67 -28.16 -4.02
CA ALA A 71 -33.58 -26.77 -4.43
C ALA A 71 -32.13 -26.47 -4.85
N MET A 72 -31.91 -26.14 -6.11
CA MET A 72 -30.62 -25.78 -6.68
C MET A 72 -30.63 -24.30 -7.08
N VAL A 73 -29.50 -23.61 -6.93
CA VAL A 73 -29.29 -22.25 -7.45
C VAL A 73 -28.09 -22.23 -8.39
N MET A 74 -28.33 -21.70 -9.59
CA MET A 74 -27.29 -21.31 -10.55
C MET A 74 -27.14 -19.78 -10.53
N LEU A 75 -25.93 -19.27 -10.72
CA LEU A 75 -25.64 -17.84 -10.80
C LEU A 75 -24.99 -17.47 -12.13
N GLU A 76 -25.29 -16.26 -12.60
CA GLU A 76 -24.64 -15.60 -13.73
C GLU A 76 -23.83 -14.42 -13.17
N GLN A 77 -22.54 -14.34 -13.47
CA GLN A 77 -21.64 -13.32 -12.94
C GLN A 77 -20.55 -13.00 -13.97
N LYS A 78 -20.08 -11.75 -13.99
CA LYS A 78 -19.10 -11.28 -14.97
C LYS A 78 -17.73 -11.95 -14.79
N ASN A 79 -17.29 -12.05 -13.54
CA ASN A 79 -16.12 -12.79 -13.11
C ASN A 79 -16.65 -14.04 -12.37
N PRO A 80 -16.45 -15.27 -12.84
CA PRO A 80 -16.97 -16.45 -12.15
C PRO A 80 -16.37 -16.58 -10.73
N PRO A 81 -17.16 -16.92 -9.70
CA PRO A 81 -16.61 -17.29 -8.39
C PRO A 81 -15.70 -18.52 -8.50
N ALA A 82 -14.60 -18.51 -7.76
CA ALA A 82 -13.66 -19.62 -7.70
C ALA A 82 -13.06 -19.74 -6.29
N LEU A 83 -12.49 -20.90 -6.00
CA LEU A 83 -11.75 -21.14 -4.76
C LEU A 83 -10.45 -21.90 -5.02
N PHE A 84 -9.53 -21.77 -4.07
CA PHE A 84 -8.22 -22.41 -4.05
C PHE A 84 -7.63 -22.31 -2.64
N GLY A 85 -6.47 -22.92 -2.41
CA GLY A 85 -5.91 -23.06 -1.07
C GLY A 85 -6.74 -24.03 -0.23
N GLY A 86 -6.65 -23.95 1.09
CA GLY A 86 -7.32 -24.90 1.98
C GLY A 86 -6.93 -26.36 1.67
N ASP A 87 -5.66 -26.60 1.32
CA ASP A 87 -5.12 -27.91 0.90
C ASP A 87 -5.73 -28.50 -0.40
N LEU A 88 -6.21 -27.65 -1.32
CA LEU A 88 -6.63 -28.06 -2.66
C LEU A 88 -5.52 -27.85 -3.70
N ASP A 89 -5.33 -28.83 -4.58
CA ASP A 89 -4.45 -28.69 -5.75
C ASP A 89 -5.09 -27.78 -6.80
N GLY A 90 -4.65 -26.52 -6.84
CA GLY A 90 -5.05 -25.54 -7.84
C GLY A 90 -6.45 -24.92 -7.63
N GLN A 91 -6.95 -24.29 -8.70
CA GLN A 91 -8.18 -23.51 -8.70
C GLN A 91 -9.40 -24.33 -9.11
N TYR A 92 -10.50 -24.15 -8.38
CA TYR A 92 -11.80 -24.77 -8.64
C TYR A 92 -12.86 -23.69 -8.89
N ASN A 93 -13.46 -23.71 -10.08
CA ASN A 93 -14.46 -22.72 -10.51
C ASN A 93 -15.87 -23.15 -10.09
N PHE A 94 -16.67 -22.22 -9.58
CA PHE A 94 -18.03 -22.48 -9.10
C PHE A 94 -18.98 -22.92 -10.24
N LEU A 95 -19.90 -23.83 -9.91
CA LEU A 95 -20.90 -24.39 -10.84
C LEU A 95 -22.34 -24.13 -10.39
N GLN A 96 -22.69 -24.53 -9.17
CA GLN A 96 -24.03 -24.40 -8.57
C GLN A 96 -23.96 -24.62 -7.05
N TYR A 97 -24.99 -24.19 -6.32
CA TYR A 97 -25.21 -24.63 -4.94
C TYR A 97 -26.60 -25.24 -4.74
N HIS A 98 -26.71 -26.19 -3.81
CA HIS A 98 -27.97 -26.89 -3.51
C HIS A 98 -28.06 -27.32 -2.04
N PHE A 99 -29.25 -27.79 -1.62
CA PHE A 99 -29.58 -28.05 -0.22
C PHE A 99 -30.05 -29.48 0.04
N HIS A 100 -29.72 -30.02 1.21
CA HIS A 100 -30.23 -31.29 1.74
C HIS A 100 -30.99 -31.04 3.04
N TRP A 101 -32.11 -31.73 3.23
CA TRP A 101 -33.00 -31.56 4.39
C TRP A 101 -33.82 -32.82 4.72
N GLY A 102 -34.21 -32.95 5.99
CA GLY A 102 -35.06 -34.04 6.47
C GLY A 102 -36.55 -33.69 6.49
N LYS A 103 -37.36 -34.71 6.80
CA LYS A 103 -38.82 -34.61 7.06
C LYS A 103 -39.18 -33.67 8.21
N ASP A 104 -38.28 -33.52 9.17
CA ASP A 104 -38.36 -32.62 10.32
C ASP A 104 -36.99 -31.98 10.58
N SER A 105 -36.83 -31.27 11.69
CA SER A 105 -35.62 -30.48 11.99
C SER A 105 -34.62 -31.18 12.90
N SER A 106 -34.77 -32.49 13.15
CA SER A 106 -33.80 -33.30 13.92
C SER A 106 -32.69 -33.90 13.04
N GLU A 107 -32.94 -34.06 11.74
CA GLU A 107 -32.01 -34.61 10.75
C GLU A 107 -32.21 -33.94 9.38
N GLY A 108 -31.23 -34.04 8.49
CA GLY A 108 -31.31 -33.48 7.15
C GLY A 108 -29.98 -33.24 6.43
N SER A 109 -28.87 -33.13 7.16
CA SER A 109 -27.53 -33.09 6.57
C SER A 109 -27.20 -34.39 5.84
N GLU A 110 -26.17 -34.36 5.01
CA GLU A 110 -25.58 -35.54 4.38
C GLU A 110 -24.54 -36.15 5.32
N HIS A 111 -23.54 -35.38 5.74
CA HIS A 111 -22.52 -35.82 6.69
C HIS A 111 -23.04 -35.86 8.14
N THR A 112 -22.22 -36.43 9.02
CA THR A 112 -22.28 -36.24 10.47
C THR A 112 -20.92 -35.79 10.99
N ILE A 113 -20.90 -34.98 12.05
CA ILE A 113 -19.66 -34.52 12.71
C ILE A 113 -19.71 -34.97 14.17
N ASP A 114 -18.73 -35.76 14.61
CA ASP A 114 -18.67 -36.38 15.95
C ASP A 114 -19.98 -37.09 16.36
N GLY A 115 -20.64 -37.72 15.37
CA GLY A 115 -21.92 -38.40 15.54
C GLY A 115 -23.16 -37.50 15.51
N LYS A 116 -23.00 -36.16 15.52
CA LYS A 116 -24.09 -35.20 15.38
C LYS A 116 -24.58 -35.14 13.92
N LYS A 117 -25.89 -35.30 13.73
CA LYS A 117 -26.62 -34.96 12.50
C LYS A 117 -27.14 -33.53 12.63
N PHE A 118 -27.28 -32.83 11.51
CA PHE A 118 -27.81 -31.46 11.48
C PHE A 118 -29.14 -31.40 10.70
N PRO A 119 -30.03 -30.41 10.98
CA PRO A 119 -31.29 -30.19 10.26
C PRO A 119 -31.21 -30.07 8.72
N GLY A 120 -30.02 -29.81 8.18
CA GLY A 120 -29.75 -29.72 6.75
C GLY A 120 -28.28 -29.43 6.45
N GLU A 121 -27.93 -29.43 5.17
CA GLU A 121 -26.57 -29.14 4.66
C GLU A 121 -26.66 -28.40 3.32
N ILE A 122 -25.78 -27.42 3.09
CA ILE A 122 -25.57 -26.78 1.79
C ILE A 122 -24.35 -27.39 1.11
N HIS A 123 -24.44 -27.66 -0.18
CA HIS A 123 -23.31 -28.03 -1.03
C HIS A 123 -23.02 -26.91 -2.04
N LEU A 124 -21.83 -26.29 -2.00
CA LEU A 124 -21.33 -25.42 -3.07
C LEU A 124 -20.39 -26.24 -3.96
N VAL A 125 -20.78 -26.46 -5.21
CA VAL A 125 -20.12 -27.37 -6.16
C VAL A 125 -19.22 -26.61 -7.13
N HIS A 126 -18.01 -27.10 -7.32
CA HIS A 126 -16.97 -26.51 -8.16
C HIS A 126 -16.29 -27.57 -9.04
N TRP A 127 -15.64 -27.15 -10.12
CA TRP A 127 -14.87 -28.03 -11.02
C TRP A 127 -13.43 -27.52 -11.19
N LYS A 128 -12.45 -28.43 -11.26
CA LYS A 128 -11.02 -28.09 -11.33
C LYS A 128 -10.67 -27.39 -12.65
N ALA A 129 -10.21 -26.14 -12.57
CA ALA A 129 -10.04 -25.23 -13.70
C ALA A 129 -9.01 -25.74 -14.74
N SER A 130 -8.01 -26.50 -14.31
CA SER A 130 -6.93 -27.04 -15.15
C SER A 130 -7.43 -27.99 -16.26
N TYR A 131 -8.61 -28.60 -16.10
CA TYR A 131 -9.22 -29.45 -17.13
C TYR A 131 -9.98 -28.65 -18.21
N GLY A 132 -10.05 -27.32 -18.10
CA GLY A 132 -10.64 -26.43 -19.11
C GLY A 132 -12.16 -26.49 -19.28
N SER A 133 -12.83 -27.58 -18.88
CA SER A 133 -14.29 -27.67 -18.83
C SER A 133 -14.79 -28.68 -17.79
N VAL A 134 -16.04 -28.50 -17.33
CA VAL A 134 -16.77 -29.46 -16.49
C VAL A 134 -16.83 -30.85 -17.13
N ALA A 135 -17.02 -30.92 -18.45
CA ALA A 135 -17.18 -32.17 -19.19
C ALA A 135 -15.90 -33.01 -19.26
N GLU A 136 -14.73 -32.35 -19.16
CA GLU A 136 -13.43 -33.01 -19.04
C GLU A 136 -13.15 -33.35 -17.56
N ALA A 137 -13.39 -32.41 -16.65
CA ALA A 137 -13.10 -32.56 -15.22
C ALA A 137 -13.77 -33.78 -14.58
N ILE A 138 -15.03 -34.09 -14.92
CA ILE A 138 -15.78 -35.22 -14.34
C ILE A 138 -15.22 -36.62 -14.64
N ASN A 139 -14.14 -36.73 -15.42
CA ASN A 139 -13.42 -37.97 -15.71
C ASN A 139 -12.20 -38.21 -14.79
N PHE A 140 -11.86 -37.25 -13.94
CA PHE A 140 -10.73 -37.30 -13.00
C PHE A 140 -11.22 -37.38 -11.55
N ASP A 141 -10.46 -38.04 -10.67
CA ASP A 141 -10.90 -38.30 -9.29
C ASP A 141 -10.81 -37.09 -8.34
N ASP A 142 -10.11 -36.04 -8.76
CA ASP A 142 -10.12 -34.71 -8.16
C ASP A 142 -10.95 -33.68 -8.94
N GLY A 143 -11.71 -34.12 -9.96
CA GLY A 143 -12.33 -33.23 -10.94
C GLY A 143 -13.33 -32.21 -10.37
N ILE A 144 -13.95 -32.54 -9.24
CA ILE A 144 -14.97 -31.74 -8.54
C ILE A 144 -14.50 -31.45 -7.11
N ALA A 145 -14.72 -30.22 -6.63
CA ALA A 145 -14.62 -29.88 -5.21
C ALA A 145 -15.98 -29.45 -4.68
N VAL A 146 -16.37 -29.94 -3.50
CA VAL A 146 -17.63 -29.55 -2.84
C VAL A 146 -17.34 -29.04 -1.42
N LEU A 147 -17.94 -27.89 -1.11
CA LEU A 147 -18.01 -27.37 0.25
C LEU A 147 -19.34 -27.79 0.88
N GLY A 148 -19.29 -28.63 1.91
CA GLY A 148 -20.40 -29.01 2.79
C GLY A 148 -20.49 -28.07 3.99
N ILE A 149 -21.66 -27.45 4.18
CA ILE A 149 -21.91 -26.42 5.20
C ILE A 149 -23.15 -26.81 6.01
N MET A 150 -22.99 -26.99 7.31
CA MET A 150 -24.05 -27.50 8.19
C MET A 150 -25.07 -26.42 8.60
N LEU A 151 -26.35 -26.80 8.66
CA LEU A 151 -27.47 -25.95 9.09
C LEU A 151 -27.95 -26.30 10.52
N GLU A 152 -27.66 -25.47 11.53
CA GLU A 152 -28.02 -25.67 12.97
C GLU A 152 -29.00 -24.59 13.48
N LEU A 153 -29.89 -24.82 14.49
CA LEU A 153 -31.15 -24.07 14.81
C LEU A 153 -31.12 -22.79 15.72
N SER A 154 -32.11 -21.86 15.63
CA SER A 154 -32.28 -20.61 16.44
C SER A 154 -33.63 -19.83 16.37
N LYS A 155 -33.54 -18.59 16.89
CA LYS A 155 -34.48 -17.52 17.18
C LYS A 155 -34.33 -16.28 16.26
N THR A 156 -33.34 -16.17 15.35
CA THR A 156 -33.07 -14.92 14.55
C THR A 156 -32.80 -15.16 13.05
N ASP A 157 -33.49 -14.42 12.15
CA ASP A 157 -33.66 -14.79 10.74
C ASP A 157 -32.42 -14.44 9.93
N ASN A 158 -31.99 -15.36 9.07
CA ASN A 158 -30.87 -15.12 8.18
C ASN A 158 -31.38 -14.32 6.98
N ALA A 159 -31.39 -12.99 7.15
CA ALA A 159 -31.86 -12.06 6.13
C ALA A 159 -31.13 -12.24 4.79
N TYR A 160 -29.86 -12.68 4.80
CA TYR A 160 -29.10 -12.96 3.58
C TYR A 160 -29.66 -14.15 2.77
N LEU A 161 -30.37 -15.09 3.40
CA LEU A 161 -30.98 -16.25 2.73
C LEU A 161 -32.44 -16.01 2.31
N ASN A 162 -33.08 -14.90 2.74
CA ASN A 162 -34.45 -14.56 2.36
C ASN A 162 -34.70 -14.56 0.83
N PRO A 163 -33.76 -14.14 -0.05
CA PRO A 163 -33.92 -14.28 -1.50
C PRO A 163 -34.23 -15.70 -1.98
N ILE A 164 -33.74 -16.74 -1.30
CA ILE A 164 -34.12 -18.12 -1.57
C ILE A 164 -35.50 -18.41 -0.97
N PHE A 165 -35.63 -18.21 0.34
CA PHE A 165 -36.78 -18.71 1.09
C PHE A 165 -38.09 -17.99 0.74
N ASP A 166 -38.08 -16.72 0.31
CA ASP A 166 -39.27 -16.00 -0.13
C ASP A 166 -39.60 -16.20 -1.62
N ASN A 167 -38.99 -17.24 -2.22
CA ASN A 167 -39.24 -17.71 -3.58
C ASN A 167 -39.43 -19.25 -3.69
N LEU A 168 -39.31 -20.02 -2.60
CA LEU A 168 -39.50 -21.49 -2.62
C LEU A 168 -40.92 -21.91 -3.00
N ASP A 169 -41.93 -21.11 -2.64
CA ASP A 169 -43.33 -21.31 -3.03
C ASP A 169 -43.50 -21.33 -4.56
N LYS A 170 -42.75 -20.48 -5.27
CA LYS A 170 -42.78 -20.34 -6.73
C LYS A 170 -42.16 -21.55 -7.46
N ILE A 171 -41.32 -22.33 -6.78
CA ILE A 171 -40.70 -23.56 -7.31
C ILE A 171 -41.29 -24.85 -6.70
N THR A 172 -42.51 -24.79 -6.16
CA THR A 172 -43.18 -25.95 -5.51
C THR A 172 -43.16 -27.24 -6.34
N LYS A 173 -43.25 -27.18 -7.68
CA LYS A 173 -43.23 -28.36 -8.56
C LYS A 173 -41.83 -28.62 -9.12
N ALA A 174 -41.51 -29.87 -9.42
CA ALA A 174 -40.32 -30.21 -10.19
C ALA A 174 -40.28 -29.45 -11.54
N ASP A 175 -39.06 -29.17 -12.01
CA ASP A 175 -38.70 -28.32 -13.17
C ASP A 175 -39.16 -26.85 -13.10
N ALA A 176 -39.82 -26.42 -12.02
CA ALA A 176 -40.14 -25.02 -11.81
C ALA A 176 -38.89 -24.23 -11.39
N GLU A 177 -38.65 -23.10 -12.06
CA GLU A 177 -37.55 -22.18 -11.77
C GLU A 177 -38.02 -20.73 -11.64
N VAL A 178 -37.28 -19.93 -10.87
CA VAL A 178 -37.57 -18.52 -10.62
C VAL A 178 -36.26 -17.74 -10.46
N LYS A 179 -36.18 -16.53 -11.03
CA LYS A 179 -35.07 -15.61 -10.74
C LYS A 179 -35.29 -14.97 -9.38
N ILE A 180 -34.27 -15.05 -8.51
CA ILE A 180 -34.28 -14.47 -7.17
C ILE A 180 -33.46 -13.17 -7.14
N PRO A 181 -33.69 -12.26 -6.17
CA PRO A 181 -32.79 -11.14 -5.93
C PRO A 181 -31.36 -11.66 -5.70
N PRO A 182 -30.36 -11.25 -6.51
CA PRO A 182 -29.03 -11.83 -6.40
C PRO A 182 -28.31 -11.34 -5.13
N PHE A 183 -27.54 -12.24 -4.52
CA PHE A 183 -26.69 -11.92 -3.36
C PHE A 183 -25.32 -12.61 -3.48
N ALA A 184 -24.30 -12.02 -2.88
CA ALA A 184 -22.92 -12.51 -2.93
C ALA A 184 -22.75 -13.90 -2.31
N LEU A 185 -21.94 -14.76 -2.94
CA LEU A 185 -21.80 -16.17 -2.58
C LEU A 185 -21.16 -16.38 -1.20
N ASN A 186 -20.34 -15.43 -0.73
CA ASN A 186 -19.75 -15.48 0.62
C ASN A 186 -20.78 -15.53 1.75
N ARG A 187 -22.03 -15.10 1.51
CA ARG A 187 -23.13 -15.18 2.49
C ARG A 187 -23.59 -16.60 2.79
N LEU A 188 -23.10 -17.61 2.05
CA LEU A 188 -23.34 -19.03 2.32
C LEU A 188 -22.22 -19.69 3.15
N LEU A 189 -21.06 -19.04 3.32
CA LEU A 189 -19.93 -19.60 4.05
C LEU A 189 -20.09 -19.39 5.57
N PRO A 190 -19.51 -20.28 6.41
CA PRO A 190 -19.32 -19.99 7.82
C PRO A 190 -18.32 -18.85 8.02
N LEU A 191 -18.25 -18.30 9.24
CA LEU A 191 -17.21 -17.33 9.61
C LEU A 191 -15.82 -17.99 9.51
N ASN A 192 -15.63 -19.04 10.31
CA ASN A 192 -14.40 -19.82 10.33
C ASN A 192 -14.41 -20.85 9.19
N VAL A 193 -13.80 -20.48 8.08
CA VAL A 193 -13.51 -21.36 6.94
C VAL A 193 -12.26 -22.22 7.14
N ASP A 194 -11.48 -21.97 8.21
CA ASP A 194 -10.17 -22.58 8.44
C ASP A 194 -10.25 -23.89 9.24
N ASP A 195 -11.36 -24.13 9.94
CA ASP A 195 -11.61 -25.34 10.73
C ASP A 195 -12.57 -26.30 9.97
N PHE A 196 -11.99 -27.22 9.20
CA PHE A 196 -12.71 -28.09 8.26
C PHE A 196 -12.15 -29.51 8.20
N PHE A 197 -12.97 -30.45 7.74
CA PHE A 197 -12.54 -31.78 7.32
C PHE A 197 -12.32 -31.83 5.80
N ARG A 198 -11.31 -32.59 5.37
CA ARG A 198 -10.95 -32.85 3.96
C ARG A 198 -10.84 -34.35 3.72
N TYR A 199 -11.48 -34.87 2.67
CA TYR A 199 -11.33 -36.28 2.27
C TYR A 199 -11.68 -36.51 0.79
N GLU A 200 -11.13 -37.58 0.20
CA GLU A 200 -11.54 -38.07 -1.13
C GLU A 200 -12.88 -38.81 -1.05
N GLY A 201 -13.84 -38.42 -1.89
CA GLY A 201 -15.19 -38.92 -1.83
C GLY A 201 -15.90 -38.99 -3.19
N SER A 202 -17.22 -39.14 -3.11
CA SER A 202 -18.10 -39.27 -4.28
C SER A 202 -19.13 -38.16 -4.37
N LEU A 203 -19.83 -38.10 -5.50
CA LEU A 203 -21.17 -37.52 -5.54
C LEU A 203 -22.07 -38.27 -4.55
N THR A 204 -22.90 -37.56 -3.81
CA THR A 204 -23.89 -38.15 -2.88
C THR A 204 -25.18 -38.60 -3.58
N THR A 205 -25.29 -38.33 -4.88
CA THR A 205 -26.41 -38.69 -5.76
C THR A 205 -25.93 -39.62 -6.88
N PRO A 206 -26.82 -40.44 -7.50
CA PRO A 206 -26.47 -41.21 -8.69
C PRO A 206 -25.97 -40.31 -9.83
N THR A 207 -24.88 -40.64 -10.51
CA THR A 207 -24.19 -41.95 -10.59
C THR A 207 -23.17 -42.25 -9.49
N CYS A 208 -23.04 -41.43 -8.45
CA CYS A 208 -22.15 -41.64 -7.30
C CYS A 208 -20.65 -41.78 -7.68
N ASN A 209 -20.21 -41.08 -8.72
CA ASN A 209 -18.81 -41.12 -9.18
C ASN A 209 -17.86 -40.65 -8.06
N GLU A 210 -16.74 -41.36 -7.89
CA GLU A 210 -15.69 -41.08 -6.90
C GLU A 210 -14.72 -40.04 -7.46
N ILE A 211 -15.23 -38.81 -7.62
CA ILE A 211 -14.59 -37.68 -8.31
C ILE A 211 -14.58 -36.38 -7.50
N VAL A 212 -14.81 -36.47 -6.18
CA VAL A 212 -15.10 -35.31 -5.33
C VAL A 212 -14.09 -35.16 -4.21
N ILE A 213 -13.33 -34.07 -4.24
CA ILE A 213 -12.56 -33.58 -3.09
C ILE A 213 -13.52 -32.84 -2.16
N TRP A 214 -13.86 -33.46 -1.04
CA TRP A 214 -14.78 -32.89 -0.07
C TRP A 214 -14.08 -31.94 0.89
N THR A 215 -14.74 -30.83 1.18
CA THR A 215 -14.43 -29.95 2.32
C THR A 215 -15.71 -29.83 3.14
N VAL A 216 -15.69 -30.16 4.43
CA VAL A 216 -16.86 -30.01 5.31
C VAL A 216 -16.45 -29.17 6.52
N PHE A 217 -17.00 -27.96 6.60
CA PHE A 217 -16.67 -27.03 7.69
C PHE A 217 -17.29 -27.50 9.02
N LYS A 218 -16.61 -27.21 10.14
CA LYS A 218 -17.12 -27.50 11.49
C LYS A 218 -18.05 -26.40 12.00
N ASP A 219 -17.83 -25.15 11.58
CA ASP A 219 -18.74 -24.02 11.79
C ASP A 219 -19.95 -24.08 10.84
N THR A 220 -21.05 -23.40 11.21
CA THR A 220 -22.41 -23.66 10.68
C THR A 220 -23.14 -22.37 10.20
N VAL A 221 -24.10 -22.41 9.24
CA VAL A 221 -24.73 -21.22 8.56
C VAL A 221 -26.28 -21.24 8.55
N LYS A 222 -27.01 -20.19 9.04
CA LYS A 222 -28.28 -20.46 9.82
C LYS A 222 -29.29 -19.26 10.22
N ILE A 223 -30.65 -19.48 10.47
CA ILE A 223 -32.02 -18.68 10.46
C ILE A 223 -33.14 -18.68 11.70
N SER A 224 -34.29 -17.91 11.82
CA SER A 224 -35.25 -17.81 13.03
C SER A 224 -36.61 -18.55 13.17
N TYR A 225 -37.03 -18.86 14.42
CA TYR A 225 -38.45 -18.80 14.80
C TYR A 225 -38.92 -17.38 15.25
N LYS A 226 -40.21 -17.05 15.02
CA LYS A 226 -40.76 -15.68 15.06
C LYS A 226 -41.81 -15.43 16.17
N GLN A 227 -41.54 -14.48 17.07
CA GLN A 227 -42.53 -13.72 17.84
C GLN A 227 -41.92 -12.38 18.31
N ALA A 228 -42.76 -11.38 18.66
CA ALA A 228 -42.37 -10.00 18.97
C ALA A 228 -43.40 -9.34 19.93
N PRO A 229 -43.12 -8.20 20.60
CA PRO A 229 -41.96 -7.30 20.45
C PRO A 229 -41.22 -6.96 21.77
N TYR A 230 -40.31 -5.97 21.68
CA TYR A 230 -39.57 -5.24 22.75
C TYR A 230 -38.22 -5.81 23.27
N ILE A 231 -37.15 -5.23 22.70
CA ILE A 231 -36.00 -4.59 23.40
C ILE A 231 -34.92 -5.49 24.09
N THR A 232 -33.68 -4.97 24.01
CA THR A 232 -32.44 -5.27 24.79
C THR A 232 -31.53 -6.46 24.43
N PHE A 233 -30.30 -6.06 24.06
CA PHE A 233 -28.97 -6.69 24.17
C PHE A 233 -28.47 -7.67 23.09
N PHE A 234 -27.41 -7.20 22.41
CA PHE A 234 -26.54 -7.91 21.47
C PHE A 234 -25.70 -8.97 22.18
N TYR A 235 -26.07 -10.24 22.05
CA TYR A 235 -25.18 -11.39 22.17
C TYR A 235 -25.68 -12.51 21.23
N SER A 236 -24.77 -13.20 20.53
CA SER A 236 -25.08 -14.33 19.62
C SER A 236 -25.97 -13.98 18.40
N LEU A 237 -25.63 -12.95 17.62
CA LEU A 237 -26.38 -12.62 16.39
C LEU A 237 -25.73 -13.08 15.05
N ILE A 238 -24.62 -13.84 15.09
CA ILE A 238 -24.10 -14.45 13.85
C ILE A 238 -24.58 -15.89 13.73
N CYS A 239 -25.61 -16.06 12.89
CA CYS A 239 -26.12 -17.33 12.35
C CYS A 239 -26.69 -18.33 13.41
N SER A 240 -27.98 -18.73 13.33
CA SER A 240 -28.57 -20.04 13.81
C SER A 240 -30.05 -20.26 13.28
N VAL A 241 -30.62 -21.48 12.93
CA VAL A 241 -31.74 -21.99 11.96
C VAL A 241 -33.21 -22.21 12.43
N SER A 242 -34.14 -21.95 11.50
CA SER A 242 -35.56 -22.03 11.75
C SER A 242 -36.31 -23.26 11.27
N HIS A 243 -37.31 -23.59 12.08
CA HIS A 243 -38.42 -24.46 11.69
C HIS A 243 -39.26 -23.88 10.55
N SER A 244 -39.43 -22.55 10.46
CA SER A 244 -40.26 -21.87 9.47
C SER A 244 -39.66 -21.91 8.06
N GLN A 245 -38.37 -21.65 7.90
CA GLN A 245 -37.71 -21.66 6.58
C GLN A 245 -37.33 -23.08 6.16
N LEU A 246 -36.94 -23.99 7.08
CA LEU A 246 -36.85 -25.42 6.75
C LEU A 246 -38.20 -26.02 6.33
N ALA A 247 -39.33 -25.59 6.92
CA ALA A 247 -40.65 -26.05 6.49
C ALA A 247 -40.98 -25.65 5.04
N LYS A 248 -40.45 -24.52 4.53
CA LYS A 248 -40.63 -24.12 3.12
C LYS A 248 -39.92 -25.06 2.13
N PHE A 249 -38.79 -25.69 2.49
CA PHE A 249 -38.19 -26.72 1.63
C PHE A 249 -39.08 -27.98 1.55
N ARG A 250 -39.75 -28.33 2.65
CA ARG A 250 -40.62 -29.51 2.75
C ARG A 250 -41.97 -29.36 2.03
N THR A 251 -42.25 -28.21 1.41
CA THR A 251 -43.41 -28.03 0.50
C THR A 251 -43.08 -28.30 -0.97
N LEU A 252 -41.80 -28.40 -1.33
CA LEU A 252 -41.38 -28.74 -2.69
C LEU A 252 -41.80 -30.17 -3.05
N MET A 253 -41.98 -30.46 -4.35
CA MET A 253 -42.48 -31.74 -4.86
C MET A 253 -41.59 -32.33 -5.95
N ASP A 254 -41.56 -33.66 -6.05
CA ASP A 254 -40.96 -34.42 -7.16
C ASP A 254 -41.85 -34.39 -8.43
N GLU A 255 -41.35 -34.99 -9.52
CA GLU A 255 -42.06 -35.13 -10.81
C GLU A 255 -43.46 -35.78 -10.70
N LYS A 256 -43.71 -36.52 -9.61
CA LYS A 256 -44.94 -37.29 -9.38
C LYS A 256 -45.87 -36.61 -8.37
N GLY A 257 -45.48 -35.47 -7.82
CA GLY A 257 -46.25 -34.72 -6.82
C GLY A 257 -46.07 -35.19 -5.37
N ASN A 258 -45.08 -36.06 -5.09
CA ASN A 258 -44.71 -36.40 -3.71
C ASN A 258 -43.88 -35.26 -3.10
N LEU A 259 -44.04 -34.99 -1.80
CA LEU A 259 -43.20 -34.00 -1.11
C LEU A 259 -41.72 -34.42 -1.11
N LEU A 260 -40.83 -33.46 -1.36
CA LEU A 260 -39.39 -33.61 -1.17
C LEU A 260 -39.08 -33.54 0.32
N VAL A 261 -38.93 -34.71 0.92
CA VAL A 261 -38.45 -34.92 2.28
C VAL A 261 -37.36 -36.00 2.24
N GLU A 262 -36.43 -35.95 3.21
CA GLU A 262 -35.32 -36.91 3.30
C GLU A 262 -34.45 -36.88 2.02
N THR A 263 -34.04 -35.67 1.61
CA THR A 263 -33.26 -35.43 0.38
C THR A 263 -31.76 -35.76 0.52
N PHE A 264 -31.36 -36.45 1.60
CA PHE A 264 -29.98 -36.83 1.92
C PHE A 264 -29.74 -38.34 1.78
N ARG A 265 -28.50 -38.73 1.45
CA ARG A 265 -28.02 -40.10 1.47
C ARG A 265 -27.58 -40.49 2.90
N PRO A 266 -27.80 -41.74 3.34
CA PRO A 266 -27.20 -42.25 4.57
C PRO A 266 -25.67 -42.18 4.53
N VAL A 267 -25.01 -42.04 5.69
CA VAL A 267 -23.54 -42.08 5.76
C VAL A 267 -22.99 -43.41 5.25
N GLN A 268 -21.91 -43.32 4.46
CA GLN A 268 -21.22 -44.42 3.82
C GLN A 268 -19.96 -44.81 4.64
N PRO A 269 -19.50 -46.07 4.56
CA PRO A 269 -18.28 -46.49 5.25
C PRO A 269 -17.03 -45.70 4.81
N LEU A 270 -16.18 -45.31 5.77
CA LEU A 270 -14.94 -44.62 5.48
C LEU A 270 -13.91 -45.50 4.73
N ASN A 271 -14.00 -46.83 4.90
CA ASN A 271 -13.20 -47.84 4.18
C ASN A 271 -11.68 -47.66 4.28
N GLY A 272 -11.19 -47.11 5.39
CA GLY A 272 -9.75 -46.89 5.60
C GLY A 272 -9.16 -45.68 4.89
N ARG A 273 -9.98 -44.84 4.25
CA ARG A 273 -9.57 -43.48 3.86
C ARG A 273 -9.17 -42.69 5.10
N GLU A 274 -8.12 -41.89 4.98
CA GLU A 274 -7.84 -40.86 5.98
C GLU A 274 -8.80 -39.67 5.78
N VAL A 275 -9.19 -39.05 6.89
CA VAL A 275 -9.85 -37.74 6.88
C VAL A 275 -8.83 -36.74 7.41
N ALA A 276 -8.44 -35.79 6.57
CA ALA A 276 -7.61 -34.69 6.99
C ALA A 276 -8.46 -33.63 7.71
N MET A 277 -7.85 -32.88 8.63
CA MET A 277 -8.44 -31.71 9.27
C MET A 277 -7.57 -30.49 9.00
N GLY A 278 -8.17 -29.49 8.32
CA GLY A 278 -7.70 -28.12 8.39
C GLY A 278 -7.86 -27.66 9.83
N ARG A 279 -6.72 -27.41 10.50
CA ARG A 279 -6.72 -26.89 11.87
C ARG A 279 -7.08 -25.41 11.82
N LYS A 280 -7.97 -24.94 12.70
CA LYS A 280 -8.08 -23.49 12.98
C LYS A 280 -6.68 -22.92 13.15
N SER A 281 -6.38 -21.85 12.40
CA SER A 281 -5.09 -21.15 12.47
C SER A 281 -4.74 -20.87 13.94
N PRO A 282 -3.54 -21.23 14.42
CA PRO A 282 -3.15 -21.06 15.82
C PRO A 282 -3.41 -19.63 16.29
N TYR A 283 -4.19 -19.49 17.38
CA TYR A 283 -4.60 -18.17 17.87
C TYR A 283 -3.37 -17.31 18.11
N TRP A 284 -3.32 -16.19 17.39
CA TRP A 284 -2.27 -15.22 17.42
C TRP A 284 -2.88 -13.85 17.73
N SER A 285 -2.08 -12.98 18.32
CA SER A 285 -2.43 -11.57 18.50
C SER A 285 -1.14 -10.77 18.36
N TYR A 286 -1.18 -9.47 18.63
CA TYR A 286 0.02 -8.66 18.77
C TYR A 286 0.47 -8.52 20.23
N VAL A 287 -0.38 -8.89 21.20
CA VAL A 287 -0.04 -8.86 22.63
C VAL A 287 0.43 -10.23 23.15
N PRO A 288 1.33 -10.28 24.14
CA PRO A 288 1.70 -11.52 24.82
C PRO A 288 0.49 -12.21 25.48
N PRO A 289 0.46 -13.56 25.56
CA PRO A 289 1.52 -14.49 25.16
C PRO A 289 1.48 -14.90 23.69
N PHE A 290 0.55 -14.37 22.88
CA PHE A 290 0.34 -14.76 21.48
C PHE A 290 0.96 -13.76 20.48
N GLY A 291 1.81 -12.86 20.98
CA GLY A 291 2.42 -11.75 20.23
C GLY A 291 3.56 -12.14 19.27
N PRO A 292 4.10 -11.18 18.50
CA PRO A 292 4.97 -11.47 17.35
C PRO A 292 6.31 -12.11 17.69
N SER A 293 6.74 -12.07 18.96
CA SER A 293 7.91 -12.81 19.46
C SER A 293 7.73 -14.32 19.41
N ASN A 294 6.48 -14.81 19.45
CA ASN A 294 6.14 -16.22 19.62
C ASN A 294 5.45 -16.79 18.37
N TRP A 295 5.21 -15.98 17.33
CA TRP A 295 4.59 -16.45 16.09
C TRP A 295 5.43 -17.54 15.39
N ALA A 296 6.75 -17.53 15.53
CA ALA A 296 7.64 -18.55 14.95
C ALA A 296 7.34 -19.98 15.45
N ASP A 297 6.80 -20.14 16.67
CA ASP A 297 6.44 -21.44 17.26
C ASP A 297 5.28 -22.13 16.50
N SER A 298 4.40 -21.32 15.90
CA SER A 298 3.20 -21.77 15.17
C SER A 298 3.30 -21.57 13.65
N PHE A 299 4.11 -20.61 13.22
CA PHE A 299 4.27 -20.16 11.84
C PHE A 299 5.78 -20.01 11.55
N PRO A 300 6.51 -21.10 11.23
CA PRO A 300 7.99 -21.07 11.16
C PRO A 300 8.57 -20.03 10.20
N ILE A 301 7.83 -19.65 9.14
CA ILE A 301 8.21 -18.60 8.20
C ILE A 301 8.35 -17.22 8.90
N CYS A 302 7.58 -16.95 9.97
CA CYS A 302 7.72 -15.72 10.76
C CYS A 302 9.09 -15.56 11.44
N GLY A 303 9.88 -16.64 11.53
CA GLY A 303 11.28 -16.65 11.97
C GLY A 303 12.29 -16.93 10.84
N SER A 304 11.94 -16.68 9.57
CA SER A 304 12.84 -16.94 8.43
C SER A 304 14.10 -16.07 8.40
N ASP A 305 14.04 -14.87 8.99
CA ASP A 305 15.05 -13.81 8.97
C ASP A 305 15.58 -13.39 7.57
N VAL A 306 15.05 -13.88 6.45
CA VAL A 306 15.54 -13.49 5.11
C VAL A 306 14.96 -12.14 4.67
N ARG A 307 13.63 -12.01 4.55
CA ARG A 307 12.94 -10.77 4.16
C ARG A 307 11.71 -10.46 5.03
N GLN A 308 11.77 -10.73 6.33
CA GLN A 308 10.67 -10.43 7.26
C GLN A 308 10.37 -8.91 7.37
N SER A 309 9.10 -8.55 7.57
CA SER A 309 8.57 -7.17 7.67
C SER A 309 7.79 -6.94 8.96
N PRO A 310 7.65 -5.69 9.44
CA PRO A 310 8.12 -4.43 8.84
C PRO A 310 9.62 -4.22 9.06
N VAL A 311 10.23 -3.24 8.40
CA VAL A 311 11.64 -2.83 8.63
C VAL A 311 11.74 -1.38 9.10
N ALA A 312 12.87 -1.02 9.71
CA ALA A 312 13.15 0.37 10.04
C ALA A 312 13.42 1.19 8.77
N LEU A 313 12.58 2.20 8.49
CA LEU A 313 12.66 3.04 7.29
C LEU A 313 13.65 4.20 7.46
N VAL A 314 14.93 3.86 7.61
CA VAL A 314 16.02 4.82 7.81
C VAL A 314 16.35 5.51 6.49
N THR A 315 16.24 6.84 6.43
CA THR A 315 16.46 7.59 5.18
C THR A 315 17.91 7.56 4.70
N ALA A 316 18.88 7.33 5.60
CA ALA A 316 20.30 7.18 5.26
C ALA A 316 20.63 5.83 4.61
N ASP A 317 19.82 4.79 4.87
CA ASP A 317 20.03 3.43 4.36
C ASP A 317 19.32 3.21 3.00
N ALA A 318 18.63 4.25 2.48
CA ALA A 318 17.80 4.17 1.29
C ALA A 318 18.52 4.65 0.01
N VAL A 319 18.50 3.82 -1.03
CA VAL A 319 19.06 4.11 -2.34
C VAL A 319 18.06 4.88 -3.21
N GLY A 320 18.51 5.93 -3.90
CA GLY A 320 17.64 6.73 -4.77
C GLY A 320 17.23 5.98 -6.05
N GLU A 321 15.94 5.80 -6.28
CA GLU A 321 15.40 5.09 -7.45
C GLU A 321 15.31 6.00 -8.70
N PHE A 322 15.75 5.49 -9.86
CA PHE A 322 15.53 6.07 -11.18
C PHE A 322 15.23 4.92 -12.17
N PRO A 323 14.31 5.07 -13.15
CA PRO A 323 13.57 6.28 -13.54
C PRO A 323 12.34 6.58 -12.65
N ARG A 324 11.58 7.62 -12.98
CA ARG A 324 10.36 8.03 -12.24
C ARG A 324 9.32 6.89 -12.19
N VAL A 325 9.14 6.30 -11.01
CA VAL A 325 7.97 5.46 -10.69
C VAL A 325 6.88 6.35 -10.10
N ASN A 326 6.03 6.94 -10.94
CA ASN A 326 4.81 7.61 -10.47
C ASN A 326 3.84 6.55 -9.91
N LEU A 327 3.29 6.76 -8.71
CA LEU A 327 2.24 5.89 -8.15
C LEU A 327 0.92 6.12 -8.88
N GLY A 328 0.59 5.21 -9.81
CA GLY A 328 -0.66 5.26 -10.59
C GLY A 328 -1.88 4.77 -9.81
N THR A 329 -2.56 5.68 -9.11
CA THR A 329 -3.75 5.40 -8.28
C THR A 329 -5.02 5.18 -9.10
N LYS A 330 -5.04 4.15 -9.96
CA LYS A 330 -6.19 3.83 -10.83
C LYS A 330 -7.42 3.48 -9.99
N PHE A 331 -8.56 4.10 -10.32
CA PHE A 331 -9.87 3.97 -9.63
C PHE A 331 -9.97 4.54 -8.20
N TYR A 332 -8.91 5.16 -7.65
CA TYR A 332 -8.96 5.67 -6.26
C TYR A 332 -9.95 6.83 -6.05
N ASP A 333 -10.23 7.58 -7.12
CA ASP A 333 -11.17 8.72 -7.15
C ASP A 333 -12.62 8.29 -7.49
N THR A 334 -12.86 6.98 -7.66
CA THR A 334 -14.19 6.40 -7.93
C THR A 334 -14.71 5.73 -6.66
N PRO A 335 -15.92 6.06 -6.16
CA PRO A 335 -16.52 5.32 -5.06
C PRO A 335 -16.73 3.84 -5.45
N PRO A 336 -16.40 2.87 -4.57
CA PRO A 336 -16.80 1.48 -4.77
C PRO A 336 -18.31 1.33 -4.57
N GLU A 337 -18.94 0.37 -5.26
CA GLU A 337 -20.38 0.12 -5.13
C GLU A 337 -20.79 -0.27 -3.70
N ASN A 338 -19.91 -0.99 -2.99
CA ASN A 338 -20.01 -1.24 -1.55
C ASN A 338 -18.59 -1.26 -0.98
N LEU A 339 -18.28 -0.40 -0.01
CA LEU A 339 -17.10 -0.58 0.86
C LEU A 339 -17.56 -1.30 2.13
N ILE A 340 -16.95 -2.44 2.44
CA ILE A 340 -17.20 -3.18 3.67
C ILE A 340 -16.04 -2.93 4.63
N LEU A 341 -16.35 -2.45 5.83
CA LEU A 341 -15.43 -2.43 6.96
C LEU A 341 -15.67 -3.68 7.80
N PHE A 342 -14.59 -4.38 8.17
CA PHE A 342 -14.64 -5.70 8.81
C PHE A 342 -13.61 -5.76 9.94
N ASN A 343 -14.01 -6.17 11.14
CA ASN A 343 -13.06 -6.39 12.24
C ASN A 343 -12.45 -7.79 12.14
N ASN A 344 -11.25 -7.88 11.57
CA ASN A 344 -10.45 -9.10 11.52
C ASN A 344 -9.74 -9.46 12.84
N GLY A 345 -9.99 -8.73 13.93
CA GLY A 345 -9.31 -8.89 15.22
C GLY A 345 -7.83 -8.49 15.25
N HIS A 346 -7.25 -8.03 14.14
CA HIS A 346 -5.80 -8.10 13.95
C HIS A 346 -5.19 -6.88 13.19
N THR A 347 -5.68 -5.65 13.42
CA THR A 347 -5.06 -4.44 12.82
C THR A 347 -4.99 -3.20 13.74
N GLY A 348 -3.83 -2.55 13.93
CA GLY A 348 -3.72 -1.09 14.21
C GLY A 348 -2.65 -0.52 15.19
N VAL A 349 -2.23 0.73 14.91
CA VAL A 349 -1.50 1.70 15.80
C VAL A 349 0.03 1.48 15.86
N PHE A 350 0.90 2.46 15.51
CA PHE A 350 0.97 3.80 16.13
C PHE A 350 1.42 4.94 15.17
N PRO A 351 0.77 6.13 15.21
CA PRO A 351 -0.51 6.41 15.86
C PRO A 351 -1.65 5.71 15.13
N LEU A 352 -1.57 5.58 13.81
CA LEU A 352 -2.29 4.62 12.97
C LEU A 352 -1.45 4.39 11.71
N GLU A 353 -1.40 3.15 11.21
CA GLU A 353 -0.90 2.82 9.87
C GLU A 353 -2.02 2.13 9.10
N ILE A 354 -2.16 2.44 7.81
CA ILE A 354 -3.18 1.88 6.92
C ILE A 354 -2.46 1.15 5.78
N HIS A 355 -2.79 -0.12 5.57
CA HIS A 355 -2.24 -0.94 4.48
C HIS A 355 -3.27 -1.13 3.38
N LEU A 356 -3.04 -0.54 2.21
CA LEU A 356 -3.83 -0.83 1.01
C LEU A 356 -3.13 -1.95 0.22
N VAL A 357 -3.66 -3.16 0.34
CA VAL A 357 -3.11 -4.39 -0.22
C VAL A 357 -3.62 -4.60 -1.64
N HIS A 358 -2.71 -4.82 -2.58
CA HIS A 358 -2.98 -5.11 -3.99
C HIS A 358 -2.26 -6.40 -4.40
N TRP A 359 -2.66 -7.01 -5.51
CA TRP A 359 -2.00 -8.17 -6.12
C TRP A 359 -1.51 -7.85 -7.54
N LYS A 360 -0.47 -8.55 -7.98
CA LYS A 360 0.19 -8.29 -9.27
C LYS A 360 -0.53 -9.01 -10.41
N THR A 361 -1.33 -8.25 -11.17
CA THR A 361 -2.26 -8.75 -12.19
C THR A 361 -1.64 -9.51 -13.38
N SER A 362 -0.31 -9.53 -13.53
CA SER A 362 0.35 -10.37 -14.53
C SER A 362 0.19 -11.88 -14.27
N TYR A 363 -0.15 -12.25 -13.03
CA TYR A 363 -0.38 -13.63 -12.61
C TYR A 363 -1.83 -14.12 -12.82
N GLY A 364 -2.69 -13.34 -13.48
CA GLY A 364 -4.04 -13.77 -13.87
C GLY A 364 -5.08 -13.87 -12.75
N SER A 365 -4.71 -14.39 -11.58
CA SER A 365 -5.56 -14.51 -10.37
C SER A 365 -4.78 -14.13 -9.11
N VAL A 366 -5.51 -13.89 -8.01
CA VAL A 366 -4.88 -13.72 -6.69
C VAL A 366 -4.13 -15.01 -6.32
N SER A 367 -4.65 -16.18 -6.66
CA SER A 367 -4.05 -17.49 -6.37
C SER A 367 -2.62 -17.59 -6.83
N GLU A 368 -2.40 -17.42 -8.13
CA GLU A 368 -1.10 -17.59 -8.74
C GLU A 368 -0.11 -16.59 -8.12
N SER A 369 -0.55 -15.33 -7.93
CA SER A 369 0.29 -14.27 -7.36
C SER A 369 0.88 -14.61 -5.98
N LEU A 370 0.12 -15.26 -5.08
CA LEU A 370 0.56 -15.57 -3.70
C LEU A 370 1.75 -16.55 -3.63
N ASN A 371 2.13 -17.17 -4.74
CA ASN A 371 3.29 -18.08 -4.83
C ASN A 371 4.60 -17.36 -5.23
N PHE A 372 4.56 -16.06 -5.53
CA PHE A 372 5.70 -15.29 -6.02
C PHE A 372 6.16 -14.22 -5.03
N GLY A 373 7.48 -13.97 -4.99
CA GLY A 373 8.10 -13.00 -4.08
C GLY A 373 7.65 -11.55 -4.25
N ASP A 374 7.01 -11.22 -5.38
CA ASP A 374 6.41 -9.92 -5.70
C ASP A 374 4.90 -10.00 -6.01
N GLY A 375 4.25 -11.05 -5.51
CA GLY A 375 2.82 -11.34 -5.73
C GLY A 375 1.88 -10.25 -5.22
N LEU A 376 2.19 -9.69 -4.04
CA LEU A 376 1.45 -8.61 -3.41
C LEU A 376 2.21 -7.29 -3.46
N ALA A 377 1.49 -6.19 -3.56
CA ALA A 377 2.01 -4.83 -3.39
C ALA A 377 1.20 -4.10 -2.32
N VAL A 378 1.87 -3.70 -1.22
CA VAL A 378 1.21 -3.03 -0.09
C VAL A 378 1.63 -1.57 -0.05
N LEU A 379 0.63 -0.68 -0.18
CA LEU A 379 0.79 0.75 0.02
C LEU A 379 0.51 1.08 1.50
N GLY A 380 1.56 1.35 2.26
CA GLY A 380 1.48 1.79 3.66
C GLY A 380 1.32 3.31 3.76
N ILE A 381 0.29 3.76 4.46
CA ILE A 381 0.06 5.17 4.81
C ILE A 381 0.16 5.34 6.33
N MET A 382 1.07 6.21 6.77
CA MET A 382 1.17 6.62 8.17
C MET A 382 0.18 7.75 8.48
N ALA A 383 -0.41 7.73 9.67
CA ALA A 383 -1.15 8.86 10.21
C ALA A 383 -0.31 9.67 11.22
N GLU A 384 -0.75 10.89 11.54
CA GLU A 384 -0.19 11.71 12.62
C GLU A 384 -1.29 12.33 13.49
N ILE A 385 -1.01 12.59 14.78
CA ILE A 385 -2.00 13.12 15.71
C ILE A 385 -2.26 14.61 15.43
N SER A 386 -3.47 14.91 14.96
CA SER A 386 -3.95 16.28 14.70
C SER A 386 -4.82 16.84 15.82
N GLN A 387 -4.78 18.16 16.01
CA GLN A 387 -5.64 18.90 16.95
C GLN A 387 -7.11 19.00 16.50
N LYS A 388 -7.44 18.54 15.29
CA LYS A 388 -8.78 18.55 14.69
C LYS A 388 -9.09 17.17 14.13
N ASP A 389 -10.36 16.79 14.19
CA ASP A 389 -10.89 15.61 13.49
C ASP A 389 -10.66 15.77 11.97
N ASN A 390 -10.15 14.72 11.32
CA ASN A 390 -9.96 14.70 9.88
C ASN A 390 -11.28 14.28 9.18
N PRO A 391 -11.92 15.17 8.40
CA PRO A 391 -13.19 14.84 7.74
C PRO A 391 -13.05 13.77 6.66
N LYS A 392 -11.86 13.59 6.05
CA LYS A 392 -11.60 12.54 5.05
C LYS A 392 -11.80 11.13 5.63
N LEU A 393 -11.61 10.95 6.94
CA LEU A 393 -11.76 9.67 7.64
C LEU A 393 -13.16 9.45 8.23
N GLN A 394 -14.00 10.49 8.32
CA GLN A 394 -15.21 10.43 9.16
C GLN A 394 -16.20 9.30 8.80
N PRO A 395 -16.44 8.92 7.52
CA PRO A 395 -17.32 7.79 7.22
C PRO A 395 -16.84 6.45 7.81
N ILE A 396 -15.52 6.24 7.95
CA ILE A 396 -14.96 5.05 8.61
C ILE A 396 -15.17 5.15 10.13
N ILE A 397 -15.04 6.34 10.70
CA ILE A 397 -15.30 6.59 12.14
C ILE A 397 -16.77 6.36 12.49
N ASP A 398 -17.69 6.79 11.63
CA ASP A 398 -19.13 6.58 11.82
C ASP A 398 -19.50 5.08 11.65
N ALA A 399 -18.84 4.39 10.71
CA ALA A 399 -18.99 2.94 10.53
C ALA A 399 -18.44 2.11 11.71
N LEU A 400 -17.31 2.50 12.31
CA LEU A 400 -16.74 1.85 13.50
C LEU A 400 -17.72 1.76 14.68
N ALA A 401 -18.71 2.64 14.78
CA ALA A 401 -19.75 2.55 15.80
C ALA A 401 -20.65 1.29 15.69
N ASN A 402 -20.58 0.56 14.57
CA ASN A 402 -21.37 -0.64 14.30
C ASN A 402 -20.58 -1.96 14.40
N ILE A 403 -19.26 -1.92 14.67
CA ILE A 403 -18.40 -3.11 14.79
C ILE A 403 -17.49 -3.00 16.02
N HIS A 404 -17.41 -4.05 16.82
CA HIS A 404 -16.66 -4.09 18.09
C HIS A 404 -15.98 -5.44 18.32
N GLU A 405 -16.70 -6.52 18.09
CA GLU A 405 -16.22 -7.90 18.28
C GLU A 405 -15.58 -8.41 16.97
N PRO A 406 -14.74 -9.47 16.99
CA PRO A 406 -14.21 -10.06 15.77
C PRO A 406 -15.32 -10.61 14.86
N ASP A 407 -15.01 -10.72 13.57
CA ASP A 407 -15.90 -11.15 12.47
C ASP A 407 -17.12 -10.23 12.19
N GLU A 408 -17.31 -9.14 12.94
CA GLU A 408 -18.35 -8.14 12.64
C GLU A 408 -18.00 -7.30 11.39
N GLU A 409 -18.99 -7.11 10.50
CA GLU A 409 -18.88 -6.26 9.31
C GLU A 409 -19.96 -5.17 9.27
N THR A 410 -19.65 -4.09 8.55
CA THR A 410 -20.59 -2.99 8.26
C THR A 410 -20.27 -2.34 6.91
N VAL A 411 -21.23 -1.63 6.34
CA VAL A 411 -21.06 -0.88 5.08
C VAL A 411 -20.60 0.55 5.39
N VAL A 412 -19.64 1.05 4.61
CA VAL A 412 -19.18 2.45 4.66
C VAL A 412 -19.76 3.19 3.45
N ASP A 413 -20.78 4.01 3.69
CA ASP A 413 -21.50 4.72 2.62
C ASP A 413 -20.60 5.73 1.87
N SER A 414 -20.64 5.67 0.54
CA SER A 414 -20.09 6.69 -0.38
C SER A 414 -18.62 7.09 -0.16
N PHE A 415 -17.77 6.16 0.30
CA PHE A 415 -16.35 6.44 0.52
C PHE A 415 -15.54 6.56 -0.78
N ILE A 416 -14.40 7.27 -0.74
CA ILE A 416 -13.48 7.44 -1.87
C ILE A 416 -12.06 7.08 -1.40
N PHE A 417 -11.39 6.11 -2.03
CA PHE A 417 -10.07 5.64 -1.55
C PHE A 417 -8.98 6.72 -1.55
N ARG A 418 -9.06 7.72 -2.44
CA ARG A 418 -8.19 8.91 -2.41
C ARG A 418 -8.23 9.67 -1.06
N ASN A 419 -9.29 9.54 -0.26
CA ASN A 419 -9.39 10.14 1.08
C ASN A 419 -8.41 9.53 2.10
N LEU A 420 -7.94 8.29 1.87
CA LEU A 420 -6.91 7.64 2.71
C LEU A 420 -5.49 8.07 2.35
N LEU A 421 -5.30 8.83 1.26
CA LEU A 421 -3.98 9.23 0.79
C LEU A 421 -3.63 10.65 1.26
N PRO A 422 -2.35 10.90 1.61
CA PRO A 422 -1.83 12.26 1.73
C PRO A 422 -1.93 12.97 0.37
N ASP A 423 -2.02 14.30 0.38
CA ASP A 423 -2.26 15.06 -0.85
C ASP A 423 -1.07 14.92 -1.84
N ASN A 424 0.16 14.78 -1.33
CA ASN A 424 1.35 14.39 -2.08
C ASN A 424 1.68 12.91 -1.80
N ILE A 425 1.71 12.07 -2.84
CA ILE A 425 2.06 10.63 -2.77
C ILE A 425 3.41 10.29 -3.41
N ASP A 426 4.13 11.27 -3.96
CA ASP A 426 5.29 11.05 -4.83
C ASP A 426 6.59 10.73 -4.05
N SER A 427 6.53 10.75 -2.72
CA SER A 427 7.65 10.53 -1.81
C SER A 427 7.37 9.31 -0.94
N PHE A 428 8.00 8.19 -1.28
CA PHE A 428 7.81 6.91 -0.58
C PHE A 428 9.11 6.12 -0.47
N PHE A 429 9.15 5.25 0.54
CA PHE A 429 10.11 4.15 0.61
C PHE A 429 9.56 2.93 -0.12
N ARG A 430 10.43 2.09 -0.68
CA ARG A 430 10.05 0.81 -1.29
C ARG A 430 11.07 -0.28 -0.94
N TYR A 431 10.59 -1.50 -0.68
CA TYR A 431 11.45 -2.64 -0.34
C TYR A 431 10.71 -3.98 -0.54
N GLU A 432 11.45 -5.08 -0.71
CA GLU A 432 10.88 -6.43 -0.65
C GLU A 432 10.71 -6.90 0.81
N GLY A 433 9.61 -7.59 1.10
CA GLY A 433 9.36 -8.07 2.45
C GLY A 433 8.24 -9.09 2.59
N SER A 434 7.83 -9.30 3.85
CA SER A 434 6.76 -10.22 4.21
C SER A 434 5.43 -9.54 4.49
N LEU A 435 4.37 -10.34 4.67
CA LEU A 435 3.23 -9.91 5.47
C LEU A 435 3.68 -9.54 6.89
N THR A 436 3.06 -8.54 7.51
CA THR A 436 3.30 -8.15 8.92
C THR A 436 2.47 -8.97 9.91
N THR A 437 1.65 -9.89 9.42
CA THR A 437 0.82 -10.88 10.13
C THR A 437 1.32 -12.29 9.82
N PRO A 438 0.95 -13.32 10.60
CA PRO A 438 1.00 -14.71 10.14
C PRO A 438 0.27 -14.88 8.79
N THR A 439 0.72 -15.77 7.91
CA THR A 439 1.86 -16.71 8.03
C THR A 439 3.24 -16.07 7.79
N CYS A 440 3.33 -14.74 7.66
CA CYS A 440 4.56 -13.98 7.39
C CYS A 440 5.26 -14.35 6.07
N ASN A 441 4.51 -14.75 5.03
CA ASN A 441 5.06 -15.08 3.71
C ASN A 441 5.81 -13.89 3.08
N GLU A 442 7.00 -14.14 2.53
CA GLU A 442 7.87 -13.14 1.89
C GLU A 442 7.48 -12.86 0.42
N ILE A 443 6.26 -12.35 0.25
CA ILE A 443 5.59 -12.19 -1.06
C ILE A 443 5.16 -10.74 -1.35
N VAL A 444 5.71 -9.77 -0.60
CA VAL A 444 5.21 -8.39 -0.56
C VAL A 444 6.23 -7.38 -1.04
N ILE A 445 5.88 -6.61 -2.07
CA ILE A 445 6.54 -5.35 -2.41
C ILE A 445 5.91 -4.24 -1.55
N TRP A 446 6.62 -3.84 -0.51
CA TRP A 446 6.22 -2.74 0.36
C TRP A 446 6.48 -1.40 -0.32
N THR A 447 5.51 -0.50 -0.23
CA THR A 447 5.62 0.91 -0.66
C THR A 447 5.04 1.78 0.46
N VAL A 448 5.87 2.47 1.24
CA VAL A 448 5.42 3.23 2.41
C VAL A 448 5.56 4.73 2.15
N LEU A 449 4.43 5.44 2.15
CA LEU A 449 4.39 6.88 1.91
C LEU A 449 5.08 7.63 3.06
N ARG A 450 5.86 8.67 2.72
CA ARG A 450 6.57 9.50 3.70
C ARG A 450 5.75 10.68 4.21
N ASN A 451 4.67 11.04 3.50
CA ASN A 451 3.72 12.06 3.93
C ASN A 451 2.58 11.39 4.71
N THR A 452 2.22 12.01 5.81
CA THR A 452 1.21 11.54 6.77
C THR A 452 -0.20 12.01 6.42
N ILE A 453 -1.22 11.31 6.93
CA ILE A 453 -2.59 11.83 7.03
C ILE A 453 -2.91 12.25 8.47
N PRO A 454 -3.62 13.37 8.71
CA PRO A 454 -4.03 13.75 10.06
C PRO A 454 -5.10 12.79 10.62
N ILE A 455 -5.05 12.49 11.91
CA ILE A 455 -6.13 11.85 12.68
C ILE A 455 -6.17 12.42 14.10
N SER A 456 -7.35 12.74 14.63
CA SER A 456 -7.42 13.23 16.02
C SER A 456 -7.31 12.10 17.04
N SER A 457 -6.89 12.44 18.26
CA SER A 457 -6.92 11.51 19.40
C SER A 457 -8.33 10.95 19.70
N LYS A 458 -9.39 11.67 19.31
CA LYS A 458 -10.79 11.22 19.41
C LYS A 458 -11.10 10.17 18.35
N GLN A 459 -10.81 10.46 17.07
CA GLN A 459 -11.02 9.51 15.99
C GLN A 459 -10.19 8.22 16.18
N LEU A 460 -8.96 8.35 16.66
CA LEU A 460 -8.11 7.21 17.00
C LEU A 460 -8.64 6.37 18.19
N ALA A 461 -9.40 6.98 19.10
CA ALA A 461 -10.00 6.25 20.22
C ALA A 461 -11.12 5.29 19.78
N GLU A 462 -11.74 5.52 18.61
CA GLU A 462 -12.80 4.66 18.07
C GLU A 462 -12.23 3.31 17.58
N PHE A 463 -11.11 3.32 16.82
CA PHE A 463 -10.40 2.10 16.41
C PHE A 463 -10.00 1.21 17.62
N ARG A 464 -9.67 1.83 18.76
CA ARG A 464 -9.24 1.14 19.99
C ARG A 464 -10.38 0.46 20.77
N LYS A 465 -11.62 0.53 20.28
CA LYS A 465 -12.79 -0.19 20.83
C LYS A 465 -12.95 -1.60 20.26
N LEU A 466 -12.36 -1.86 19.10
CA LEU A 466 -12.35 -3.19 18.46
C LEU A 466 -11.65 -4.24 19.34
N ARG A 467 -12.00 -5.51 19.16
CA ARG A 467 -11.40 -6.66 19.85
C ARG A 467 -10.87 -7.75 18.91
N ASP A 468 -9.98 -8.59 19.45
CA ASP A 468 -9.55 -9.86 18.85
C ASP A 468 -10.37 -11.07 19.31
N ASP A 469 -10.09 -12.25 18.75
CA ASP A 469 -10.64 -13.57 19.14
C ASP A 469 -10.53 -13.89 20.64
N GLY A 470 -9.58 -13.27 21.36
CA GLY A 470 -9.42 -13.40 22.81
C GLY A 470 -10.24 -12.38 23.61
N GLY A 471 -11.01 -11.52 22.96
CA GLY A 471 -11.75 -10.40 23.55
C GLY A 471 -10.85 -9.20 23.93
N ILE A 472 -9.59 -9.19 23.52
CA ILE A 472 -8.61 -8.17 23.89
C ILE A 472 -8.75 -6.96 22.97
N PHE A 473 -8.76 -5.75 23.52
CA PHE A 473 -8.87 -4.52 22.74
C PHE A 473 -7.65 -4.28 21.81
N LEU A 474 -7.90 -3.86 20.57
CA LEU A 474 -6.86 -3.62 19.56
C LEU A 474 -6.11 -2.29 19.82
N GLN A 475 -5.22 -2.30 20.81
CA GLN A 475 -4.53 -1.09 21.29
C GLN A 475 -3.04 -1.02 20.96
N ASN A 476 -2.37 -2.18 20.84
CA ASN A 476 -0.96 -2.32 20.49
C ASN A 476 -0.82 -3.34 19.35
N ASN A 477 -1.48 -3.06 18.23
CA ASN A 477 -1.74 -4.04 17.17
C ASN A 477 -0.77 -3.82 15.98
N PHE A 478 0.52 -3.99 16.28
CA PHE A 478 1.65 -3.78 15.37
C PHE A 478 2.82 -4.73 15.65
N ARG A 479 3.56 -5.12 14.60
CA ARG A 479 4.80 -5.90 14.70
C ARG A 479 5.99 -4.94 14.85
N GLN A 480 6.94 -5.29 15.70
CA GLN A 480 8.17 -4.50 15.87
C GLN A 480 8.99 -4.48 14.56
N PRO A 481 9.69 -3.39 14.22
CA PRO A 481 10.60 -3.36 13.08
C PRO A 481 11.69 -4.43 13.18
N LEU A 482 11.87 -5.17 12.10
CA LEU A 482 12.84 -6.25 11.98
C LEU A 482 14.07 -5.80 11.15
N PRO A 483 15.21 -6.51 11.27
CA PRO A 483 16.42 -6.18 10.54
C PRO A 483 16.25 -6.16 9.00
N LEU A 484 16.90 -5.21 8.34
CA LEU A 484 16.85 -5.07 6.88
C LEU A 484 17.56 -6.24 6.15
N ASN A 485 18.53 -6.90 6.81
CA ASN A 485 19.23 -8.11 6.35
C ASN A 485 19.78 -8.03 4.91
N GLY A 486 20.38 -6.89 4.57
CA GLY A 486 21.03 -6.66 3.29
C GLY A 486 20.08 -6.37 2.12
N ARG A 487 18.75 -6.34 2.34
CA ARG A 487 17.78 -5.86 1.35
C ARG A 487 18.07 -4.41 0.96
N GLN A 488 17.83 -4.10 -0.30
CA GLN A 488 17.85 -2.72 -0.76
C GLN A 488 16.54 -2.03 -0.36
N LEU A 489 16.64 -1.05 0.53
CA LEU A 489 15.61 -0.03 0.73
C LEU A 489 15.79 1.02 -0.38
N THR A 490 14.73 1.38 -1.09
CA THR A 490 14.76 2.46 -2.10
C THR A 490 13.85 3.61 -1.74
N ILE A 491 14.10 4.78 -2.33
CA ILE A 491 13.32 6.01 -2.10
C ILE A 491 13.20 6.84 -3.40
N THR A 492 11.98 7.29 -3.72
CA THR A 492 11.65 7.96 -4.99
C THR A 492 11.81 9.47 -5.01
N GLN A 493 11.80 10.15 -3.85
CA GLN A 493 12.12 11.58 -3.76
C GLN A 493 13.20 11.88 -2.71
N VAL A 494 14.45 11.64 -3.09
CA VAL A 494 15.63 12.21 -2.40
C VAL A 494 15.62 13.75 -2.48
N LEU A 495 15.11 14.31 -3.59
CA LEU A 495 15.26 15.72 -3.98
C LEU A 495 14.63 16.72 -2.98
N ARG A 496 13.36 16.54 -2.60
CA ARG A 496 12.65 17.50 -1.71
C ARG A 496 12.93 17.31 -0.22
N TYR A 497 13.52 16.18 0.21
CA TYR A 497 13.84 15.97 1.63
C TYR A 497 15.18 16.59 2.03
N TRP A 498 16.22 16.43 1.23
CA TRP A 498 17.50 17.12 1.48
C TRP A 498 17.39 18.66 1.42
N ALA A 499 16.35 19.20 0.79
CA ALA A 499 15.95 20.61 0.87
C ALA A 499 15.36 21.03 2.24
N ARG A 500 14.65 20.13 2.92
CA ARG A 500 13.85 20.40 4.14
C ARG A 500 14.47 19.87 5.43
N THR A 501 15.59 19.12 5.40
CA THR A 501 16.11 18.38 6.59
C THR A 501 17.54 18.75 6.98
N ILE A 502 18.10 19.82 6.42
CA ILE A 502 19.37 20.42 6.87
C ILE A 502 19.20 21.31 8.12
N THR A 503 17.97 21.42 8.65
CA THR A 503 17.50 22.67 9.29
C THR A 503 16.75 22.51 10.62
N SER A 504 16.74 21.35 11.29
CA SER A 504 15.92 21.15 12.50
C SER A 504 16.61 21.35 13.86
N PHE A 505 17.92 21.59 13.92
CA PHE A 505 18.67 21.80 15.18
C PHE A 505 19.92 22.66 15.00
N PHE A 506 19.82 23.99 15.13
CA PHE A 506 21.01 24.86 15.08
C PHE A 506 21.11 25.94 16.15
N ALA A 507 22.08 25.73 17.04
CA ALA A 507 22.83 26.80 17.67
C ALA A 507 23.73 27.51 16.62
N ALA A 508 24.25 28.69 16.97
CA ALA A 508 25.11 29.50 16.10
C ALA A 508 26.30 28.72 15.54
N ALA A 509 26.77 29.10 14.34
CA ALA A 509 27.70 28.31 13.51
C ALA A 509 29.00 27.87 14.20
N GLU A 510 29.46 28.63 15.18
CA GLU A 510 30.61 28.34 16.05
C GLU A 510 30.46 27.01 16.83
N ASN A 511 29.22 26.55 17.06
CA ASN A 511 28.89 25.35 17.81
C ASN A 511 28.78 24.09 16.93
N TRP A 512 28.69 24.22 15.60
CA TRP A 512 28.53 23.06 14.71
C TRP A 512 29.67 22.02 14.86
N PRO A 513 30.95 22.41 15.05
CA PRO A 513 32.03 21.50 15.45
C PRO A 513 31.75 20.54 16.61
N ALA A 514 30.91 20.92 17.58
CA ALA A 514 30.60 20.10 18.75
C ALA A 514 29.42 19.13 18.52
N ILE A 515 28.69 19.26 17.42
CA ILE A 515 27.48 18.50 17.08
C ILE A 515 27.69 17.65 15.82
N PHE A 516 28.51 18.13 14.88
CA PHE A 516 28.76 17.53 13.58
C PHE A 516 30.26 17.42 13.33
N ASP A 517 30.78 16.21 13.47
CA ASP A 517 32.18 15.80 13.31
C ASP A 517 32.84 16.35 12.03
N LYS A 518 32.14 16.36 10.91
CA LYS A 518 32.65 16.84 9.62
C LYS A 518 32.82 18.34 9.54
N CYS A 519 32.25 19.14 10.45
CA CYS A 519 32.38 20.59 10.41
C CYS A 519 33.78 21.11 10.83
N VAL A 520 34.70 20.22 11.26
CA VAL A 520 36.11 20.55 11.57
C VAL A 520 37.14 20.03 10.56
N GLY A 521 36.72 19.60 9.37
CA GLY A 521 37.64 19.09 8.34
C GLY A 521 38.55 20.15 7.70
N ASP A 522 39.64 19.71 7.06
CA ASP A 522 40.63 20.61 6.41
C ASP A 522 40.13 21.22 5.09
N ARG A 523 39.01 20.75 4.53
CA ARG A 523 38.45 21.19 3.25
C ARG A 523 37.08 21.86 3.40
N GLN A 524 36.85 22.54 4.53
CA GLN A 524 35.60 23.26 4.79
C GLN A 524 35.39 24.51 3.90
N SER A 525 34.15 24.96 3.83
CA SER A 525 33.68 26.14 3.08
C SER A 525 32.72 26.96 3.96
N PRO A 526 32.59 28.28 3.76
CA PRO A 526 33.22 29.09 2.70
C PRO A 526 34.65 29.52 3.03
N VAL A 527 35.38 30.06 2.05
CA VAL A 527 36.79 30.50 2.20
C VAL A 527 37.02 31.92 1.65
N ALA A 528 38.12 32.55 2.09
CA ALA A 528 38.57 33.83 1.54
C ALA A 528 39.34 33.62 0.22
N LEU A 529 38.75 34.04 -0.89
CA LEU A 529 39.32 33.92 -2.23
C LEU A 529 40.18 35.15 -2.54
N LYS A 530 41.41 34.96 -3.03
CA LYS A 530 42.34 36.06 -3.35
C LYS A 530 42.90 35.87 -4.75
N THR A 531 42.69 36.86 -5.63
CA THR A 531 43.19 36.85 -7.02
C THR A 531 44.71 36.82 -7.06
N SER A 532 45.39 37.40 -6.07
CA SER A 532 46.85 37.47 -5.99
C SER A 532 47.55 36.14 -5.65
N SER A 533 46.84 35.18 -5.02
CA SER A 533 47.40 33.86 -4.65
C SER A 533 46.75 32.69 -5.40
N ALA A 534 45.73 32.93 -6.23
CA ALA A 534 45.06 31.89 -6.99
C ALA A 534 45.87 31.46 -8.23
N VAL A 535 46.09 30.16 -8.40
CA VAL A 535 46.79 29.61 -9.56
C VAL A 535 45.96 29.82 -10.81
N THR A 536 46.47 30.59 -11.77
CA THR A 536 45.72 30.88 -13.00
C THR A 536 45.69 29.65 -13.91
N PHE A 537 44.50 29.31 -14.42
CA PHE A 537 44.32 28.24 -15.40
C PHE A 537 43.40 28.68 -16.56
N THR A 538 43.50 27.98 -17.68
CA THR A 538 42.68 28.21 -18.88
C THR A 538 41.61 27.11 -18.96
N PRO A 539 40.42 27.30 -18.35
CA PRO A 539 39.34 26.32 -18.44
C PRO A 539 38.77 26.26 -19.87
N ALA A 540 38.19 25.11 -20.22
CA ALA A 540 37.14 25.08 -21.24
C ALA A 540 35.93 25.90 -20.76
N SER A 541 35.18 26.53 -21.66
CA SER A 541 33.94 27.24 -21.32
C SER A 541 32.95 26.33 -20.57
N PHE A 542 32.05 26.92 -19.77
CA PHE A 542 30.89 26.19 -19.27
C PHE A 542 29.93 25.84 -20.41
N VAL A 543 29.33 24.66 -20.32
CA VAL A 543 28.16 24.22 -21.09
C VAL A 543 26.99 24.20 -20.14
N LEU A 544 25.99 25.04 -20.40
CA LEU A 544 24.75 25.11 -19.64
C LEU A 544 23.61 24.57 -20.51
N ASN A 545 23.03 23.44 -20.12
CA ASN A 545 21.95 22.80 -20.88
C ASN A 545 20.60 23.07 -20.19
N ASN A 546 19.60 23.55 -20.94
CA ASN A 546 18.26 23.92 -20.46
C ASN A 546 18.23 25.08 -19.43
N TYR A 547 19.26 25.94 -19.36
CA TYR A 547 19.26 27.13 -18.47
C TYR A 547 18.52 28.33 -19.07
N ASP A 548 18.42 28.37 -20.39
CA ASP A 548 17.63 29.30 -21.20
C ASP A 548 16.15 28.89 -21.28
N THR A 549 15.85 27.63 -20.98
CA THR A 549 14.52 27.04 -20.99
C THR A 549 13.77 27.39 -19.70
N VAL A 550 12.53 27.85 -19.85
CA VAL A 550 11.62 28.05 -18.72
C VAL A 550 11.10 26.67 -18.27
N PRO A 551 11.24 26.28 -16.98
CA PRO A 551 10.78 24.98 -16.50
C PRO A 551 9.24 24.94 -16.43
N THR A 552 8.67 23.73 -16.48
CA THR A 552 7.21 23.51 -16.43
C THR A 552 6.57 23.95 -15.11
N LYS A 553 7.33 23.93 -14.01
CA LYS A 553 6.92 24.43 -12.69
C LYS A 553 8.15 24.89 -11.91
N MET A 554 7.98 25.89 -11.05
CA MET A 554 8.97 26.32 -10.08
C MET A 554 8.29 26.51 -8.72
N THR A 555 8.93 26.09 -7.64
CA THR A 555 8.45 26.29 -6.27
C THR A 555 9.50 26.98 -5.43
N ALA A 556 9.03 27.87 -4.55
CA ALA A 556 9.86 28.54 -3.56
C ALA A 556 9.43 28.11 -2.16
N LEU A 557 10.40 27.93 -1.28
CA LEU A 557 10.26 27.44 0.09
C LEU A 557 11.12 28.30 1.01
N ASN A 558 10.52 28.88 2.05
CA ASN A 558 11.29 29.31 3.20
C ASN A 558 11.51 28.08 4.08
N ASN A 559 12.71 27.50 4.06
CA ASN A 559 13.04 26.30 4.86
C ASN A 559 13.46 26.64 6.31
N ALA A 560 13.07 27.83 6.79
CA ALA A 560 13.48 28.49 8.03
C ALA A 560 14.94 28.99 8.09
N HIS A 561 15.76 28.68 7.09
CA HIS A 561 17.19 29.06 7.04
C HIS A 561 17.59 29.79 5.75
N THR A 562 16.84 29.61 4.65
CA THR A 562 17.05 30.31 3.38
C THR A 562 15.78 30.31 2.52
N ALA A 563 15.71 31.25 1.59
CA ALA A 563 14.80 31.22 0.46
C ALA A 563 15.33 30.20 -0.57
N GLN A 564 14.74 29.00 -0.58
CA GLN A 564 15.14 27.92 -1.47
C GLN A 564 14.17 27.78 -2.65
N PHE A 565 14.72 27.61 -3.85
CA PHE A 565 14.00 27.49 -5.11
C PHE A 565 14.28 26.13 -5.76
N MET A 566 13.22 25.46 -6.17
CA MET A 566 13.24 24.15 -6.82
C MET A 566 12.46 24.24 -8.14
N LEU A 567 12.82 23.43 -9.14
CA LEU A 567 12.15 23.44 -10.44
C LEU A 567 11.83 22.03 -10.93
N GLU A 568 10.77 21.93 -11.74
CA GLU A 568 10.38 20.72 -12.43
C GLU A 568 10.33 21.00 -13.92
N SER A 569 11.06 20.20 -14.70
CA SER A 569 11.22 20.32 -16.15
C SER A 569 11.16 18.94 -16.80
N PRO A 570 10.68 18.80 -18.06
CA PRO A 570 10.81 17.57 -18.84
C PRO A 570 12.28 17.18 -19.07
N SER A 571 13.15 18.17 -19.24
CA SER A 571 14.61 18.03 -19.38
C SER A 571 15.29 18.71 -18.20
N VAL A 572 15.98 17.94 -17.35
CA VAL A 572 16.69 18.47 -16.19
C VAL A 572 17.82 19.41 -16.66
N PRO A 573 17.93 20.65 -16.14
CA PRO A 573 19.06 21.51 -16.44
C PRO A 573 20.36 20.91 -15.89
N PHE A 574 21.46 21.02 -16.64
CA PHE A 574 22.76 20.54 -16.18
C PHE A 574 23.91 21.45 -16.63
N VAL A 575 24.98 21.46 -15.82
CA VAL A 575 26.23 22.16 -16.11
C VAL A 575 27.36 21.16 -16.36
N SER A 576 28.18 21.44 -17.36
CA SER A 576 29.46 20.76 -17.59
C SER A 576 30.48 21.72 -18.20
N GLY A 577 31.67 21.24 -18.56
CA GLY A 577 32.77 22.13 -18.94
C GLY A 577 33.24 22.96 -17.73
N GLY A 578 33.87 24.12 -17.96
CA GLY A 578 34.37 24.95 -16.86
C GLY A 578 35.34 24.22 -15.92
N GLY A 579 36.09 23.24 -16.42
CA GLY A 579 36.95 22.37 -15.60
C GLY A 579 36.22 21.46 -14.61
N LEU A 580 34.91 21.22 -14.78
CA LEU A 580 34.20 20.13 -14.12
C LEU A 580 34.44 18.82 -14.89
N ASP A 581 34.57 17.70 -14.16
CA ASP A 581 34.59 16.37 -14.75
C ASP A 581 33.18 15.82 -14.93
N GLY A 582 32.73 15.63 -16.17
CA GLY A 582 31.39 15.15 -16.50
C GLY A 582 30.27 16.20 -16.36
N ASN A 583 29.03 15.71 -16.36
CA ASN A 583 27.82 16.54 -16.23
C ASN A 583 27.33 16.57 -14.78
N TYR A 584 26.87 17.73 -14.32
CA TYR A 584 26.25 17.93 -13.01
C TYR A 584 24.83 18.43 -13.17
N ASN A 585 23.86 17.61 -12.76
CA ASN A 585 22.43 17.88 -12.88
C ASN A 585 21.99 18.85 -11.78
N PHE A 586 21.20 19.86 -12.12
CA PHE A 586 20.65 20.83 -11.17
C PHE A 586 19.75 20.15 -10.13
N LEU A 587 19.83 20.64 -8.88
CA LEU A 587 19.07 20.16 -7.73
C LEU A 587 18.15 21.26 -7.18
N GLN A 588 18.73 22.41 -6.85
CA GLN A 588 18.07 23.57 -6.23
C GLN A 588 18.96 24.80 -6.36
N PHE A 589 18.40 26.00 -6.16
CA PHE A 589 19.22 27.16 -5.77
C PHE A 589 18.67 27.82 -4.51
N HIS A 590 19.54 28.48 -3.75
CA HIS A 590 19.20 29.18 -2.51
C HIS A 590 20.11 30.39 -2.29
N LEU A 591 19.83 31.21 -1.28
CA LEU A 591 20.56 32.47 -1.02
C LEU A 591 20.99 32.62 0.45
N HIS A 592 22.12 33.31 0.63
CA HIS A 592 22.62 33.77 1.92
C HIS A 592 22.71 35.30 1.91
N TRP A 593 22.34 35.97 3.00
CA TRP A 593 22.27 37.43 3.14
C TRP A 593 22.50 37.88 4.59
N GLY A 594 22.91 39.14 4.75
CA GLY A 594 23.20 39.73 6.07
C GLY A 594 22.11 40.66 6.56
N ALA A 595 22.26 41.17 7.78
CA ALA A 595 21.38 42.19 8.36
C ALA A 595 21.49 43.59 7.69
N ASP A 596 22.58 43.86 6.96
CA ASP A 596 22.77 45.08 6.15
C ASP A 596 23.45 44.77 4.79
N ASP A 597 23.91 45.79 4.06
CA ASP A 597 24.49 45.64 2.70
C ASP A 597 26.01 45.44 2.69
N THR A 598 26.67 45.47 3.85
CA THR A 598 28.12 45.30 3.98
C THR A 598 28.52 43.84 4.26
N LEU A 599 27.54 43.00 4.64
CA LEU A 599 27.68 41.62 5.09
C LEU A 599 26.59 40.74 4.45
N GLY A 600 26.83 39.44 4.29
CA GLY A 600 25.79 38.49 3.89
C GLY A 600 26.20 37.36 2.95
N SER A 601 27.15 37.62 2.06
CA SER A 601 27.80 36.56 1.26
C SER A 601 28.60 35.59 2.13
N GLU A 602 28.73 34.36 1.69
CA GLU A 602 29.45 33.30 2.41
C GLU A 602 30.95 33.41 2.17
N HIS A 603 31.37 33.56 0.92
CA HIS A 603 32.75 33.80 0.52
C HIS A 603 33.15 35.28 0.66
N THR A 604 34.45 35.56 0.52
CA THR A 604 34.96 36.90 0.22
C THR A 604 35.87 36.84 -1.01
N ILE A 605 35.95 37.92 -1.77
CA ILE A 605 36.83 38.05 -2.95
C ILE A 605 37.78 39.23 -2.73
N ASP A 606 39.08 38.95 -2.70
CA ASP A 606 40.16 39.92 -2.42
C ASP A 606 39.94 40.76 -1.13
N GLY A 607 39.21 40.19 -0.17
CA GLY A 607 38.82 40.81 1.10
C GLY A 607 37.46 41.53 1.07
N GLN A 608 36.85 41.72 -0.09
CA GLN A 608 35.48 42.25 -0.20
C GLN A 608 34.46 41.19 0.21
N ARG A 609 33.51 41.63 1.05
CA ARG A 609 32.24 40.97 1.35
C ARG A 609 31.12 41.68 0.57
N PHE A 610 30.13 40.92 0.13
CA PHE A 610 28.95 41.36 -0.61
C PHE A 610 27.67 41.16 0.23
N PRO A 611 26.59 41.94 -0.01
CA PRO A 611 25.29 41.85 0.69
C PRO A 611 24.65 40.46 0.72
N ALA A 612 24.87 39.67 -0.33
CA ALA A 612 24.30 38.33 -0.47
C ALA A 612 25.09 37.47 -1.46
N GLU A 613 24.93 36.16 -1.36
CA GLU A 613 25.46 35.16 -2.28
C GLU A 613 24.38 34.13 -2.62
N LEU A 614 24.22 33.81 -3.91
CA LEU A 614 23.29 32.81 -4.41
C LEU A 614 24.07 31.55 -4.81
N HIS A 615 23.59 30.38 -4.37
CA HIS A 615 24.20 29.08 -4.63
C HIS A 615 23.29 28.22 -5.51
N LEU A 616 23.70 27.97 -6.76
CA LEU A 616 23.08 26.94 -7.59
C LEU A 616 23.76 25.59 -7.30
N VAL A 617 23.00 24.62 -6.80
CA VAL A 617 23.50 23.30 -6.37
C VAL A 617 23.21 22.23 -7.43
N HIS A 618 24.21 21.39 -7.71
CA HIS A 618 24.15 20.35 -8.73
C HIS A 618 24.83 19.06 -8.24
N TRP A 619 24.44 17.90 -8.76
CA TRP A 619 25.02 16.59 -8.42
C TRP A 619 25.59 15.88 -9.66
N LYS A 620 26.73 15.21 -9.51
CA LYS A 620 27.46 14.56 -10.62
C LYS A 620 26.66 13.40 -11.20
N ALA A 621 26.21 13.56 -12.45
CA ALA A 621 25.28 12.66 -13.12
C ALA A 621 25.80 11.21 -13.26
N SER A 622 27.12 11.02 -13.29
CA SER A 622 27.75 9.68 -13.39
C SER A 622 27.49 8.78 -12.18
N TYR A 623 27.06 9.32 -11.04
CA TYR A 623 26.67 8.53 -9.86
C TYR A 623 25.20 8.09 -9.87
N GLY A 624 24.45 8.37 -10.94
CA GLY A 624 23.07 7.91 -11.15
C GLY A 624 22.01 8.59 -10.28
N SER A 625 22.33 9.00 -9.04
CA SER A 625 21.44 9.76 -8.15
C SER A 625 22.21 10.71 -7.24
N VAL A 626 21.49 11.66 -6.61
CA VAL A 626 22.03 12.49 -5.51
C VAL A 626 22.58 11.62 -4.39
N SER A 627 21.88 10.56 -3.98
CA SER A 627 22.33 9.65 -2.92
C SER A 627 23.63 8.93 -3.30
N GLY A 628 23.78 8.49 -4.56
CA GLY A 628 25.04 7.94 -5.08
C GLY A 628 26.17 8.97 -5.16
N ALA A 629 25.85 10.25 -5.31
CA ALA A 629 26.84 11.32 -5.37
C ALA A 629 27.34 11.77 -3.99
N LEU A 630 26.47 11.89 -2.98
CA LEU A 630 26.79 12.43 -1.65
C LEU A 630 27.98 11.78 -0.90
N PRO A 631 28.34 10.49 -1.08
CA PRO A 631 29.54 9.89 -0.50
C PRO A 631 30.87 10.31 -1.16
N ASN A 632 30.84 10.91 -2.35
CA ASN A 632 32.02 11.13 -3.18
C ASN A 632 32.58 12.57 -3.04
N PRO A 633 33.91 12.77 -3.06
CA PRO A 633 34.55 14.07 -2.84
C PRO A 633 34.28 15.11 -3.95
N ASP A 634 33.74 14.66 -5.08
CA ASP A 634 33.31 15.42 -6.25
C ASP A 634 31.80 15.22 -6.55
N GLY A 635 31.03 14.71 -5.59
CA GLY A 635 29.62 14.40 -5.77
C GLY A 635 28.75 15.62 -6.11
N ILE A 636 29.09 16.79 -5.55
CA ILE A 636 28.32 18.03 -5.69
C ILE A 636 29.16 19.10 -6.40
N ALA A 637 28.53 19.90 -7.25
CA ALA A 637 29.10 21.14 -7.77
C ALA A 637 28.20 22.33 -7.43
N VAL A 638 28.76 23.35 -6.79
CA VAL A 638 28.03 24.60 -6.48
C VAL A 638 28.59 25.75 -7.30
N LEU A 639 27.68 26.50 -7.92
CA LEU A 639 27.97 27.77 -8.56
C LEU A 639 27.57 28.90 -7.58
N GLY A 640 28.57 29.57 -7.00
CA GLY A 640 28.40 30.73 -6.14
C GLY A 640 28.39 32.03 -6.95
N VAL A 641 27.36 32.84 -6.73
CA VAL A 641 27.08 34.09 -7.45
C VAL A 641 26.93 35.23 -6.44
N MET A 642 27.84 36.20 -6.47
CA MET A 642 27.76 37.38 -5.61
C MET A 642 26.65 38.33 -6.08
N LEU A 643 25.88 38.89 -5.14
CA LEU A 643 24.91 39.96 -5.40
C LEU A 643 25.47 41.30 -4.89
N GLU A 644 25.43 42.34 -5.72
CA GLU A 644 26.02 43.65 -5.41
C GLU A 644 25.02 44.79 -5.60
N ILE A 645 25.09 45.79 -4.72
CA ILE A 645 24.12 46.90 -4.68
C ILE A 645 24.23 47.81 -5.90
N SER A 646 23.08 48.04 -6.52
CA SER A 646 22.88 48.84 -7.72
C SER A 646 21.89 49.98 -7.46
N PRO A 647 22.06 51.16 -8.10
CA PRO A 647 21.02 52.20 -8.10
C PRO A 647 19.72 51.79 -8.84
N ASN A 648 19.78 50.75 -9.68
CA ASN A 648 18.68 50.30 -10.54
C ASN A 648 18.25 48.87 -10.21
N ASP A 649 16.94 48.63 -10.24
CA ASP A 649 16.31 47.31 -10.08
C ASP A 649 16.76 46.34 -11.19
N ASN A 650 17.03 45.08 -10.83
CA ASN A 650 17.38 44.05 -11.80
C ASN A 650 16.12 43.26 -12.22
N PRO A 651 15.63 43.42 -13.46
CA PRO A 651 14.39 42.78 -13.90
C PRO A 651 14.50 41.26 -14.04
N LYS A 652 15.71 40.69 -14.19
CA LYS A 652 15.91 39.23 -14.23
C LYS A 652 15.56 38.54 -12.92
N LEU A 653 15.70 39.26 -11.80
CA LEU A 653 15.44 38.74 -10.45
C LEU A 653 14.02 39.02 -9.98
N GLN A 654 13.19 39.79 -10.72
CA GLN A 654 11.98 40.36 -10.14
C GLN A 654 10.95 39.31 -9.69
N GLU A 655 10.72 38.24 -10.45
CA GLU A 655 9.84 37.13 -10.02
C GLU A 655 10.34 36.46 -8.72
N MET A 656 11.67 36.26 -8.62
CA MET A 656 12.32 35.73 -7.42
C MET A 656 12.15 36.66 -6.22
N ILE A 657 12.16 37.99 -6.42
CA ILE A 657 11.96 38.98 -5.35
C ILE A 657 10.49 39.07 -4.94
N ASN A 658 9.55 39.12 -5.91
CA ASN A 658 8.11 39.17 -5.64
C ASN A 658 7.67 38.01 -4.71
N THR A 659 8.13 36.81 -5.05
CA THR A 659 7.90 35.54 -4.33
C THR A 659 8.21 35.59 -2.84
N LEU A 660 9.23 36.37 -2.42
CA LEU A 660 9.73 36.34 -1.04
C LEU A 660 8.67 36.84 -0.04
N ALA A 661 7.72 37.67 -0.47
CA ALA A 661 6.58 38.08 0.34
C ALA A 661 5.65 36.90 0.67
N ASP A 662 5.43 36.00 -0.30
CA ASP A 662 4.51 34.87 -0.22
C ASP A 662 5.06 33.69 0.61
N ILE A 663 6.38 33.62 0.79
CA ILE A 663 7.06 32.62 1.64
C ILE A 663 7.56 33.17 2.98
N ARG A 664 7.01 34.31 3.44
CA ARG A 664 7.50 35.00 4.65
C ARG A 664 7.63 34.09 5.86
N GLU A 665 6.57 33.36 6.22
CA GLU A 665 6.53 32.48 7.39
C GLU A 665 7.36 31.19 7.16
N ALA A 666 8.09 30.74 8.17
CA ALA A 666 8.88 29.51 8.09
C ALA A 666 8.06 28.29 7.64
N LYS A 667 8.67 27.43 6.82
CA LYS A 667 8.09 26.21 6.20
C LYS A 667 6.99 26.47 5.17
N THR A 668 6.68 27.73 4.85
CA THR A 668 5.80 28.10 3.73
C THR A 668 6.43 27.73 2.39
N GLU A 669 5.69 27.04 1.55
CA GLU A 669 6.09 26.64 0.19
C GLU A 669 4.99 27.02 -0.80
N VAL A 670 5.36 27.72 -1.88
CA VAL A 670 4.43 28.22 -2.91
C VAL A 670 4.92 27.87 -4.31
N GLU A 671 3.99 27.74 -5.25
CA GLU A 671 4.28 27.65 -6.69
C GLU A 671 4.33 29.05 -7.29
N ILE A 672 5.34 29.32 -8.11
CA ILE A 672 5.66 30.67 -8.61
C ILE A 672 5.72 30.71 -10.14
N THR A 673 5.65 31.92 -10.72
CA THR A 673 5.92 32.16 -12.15
C THR A 673 7.27 31.52 -12.53
N PRO A 674 7.30 30.45 -13.36
CA PRO A 674 8.57 29.80 -13.67
C PRO A 674 9.43 30.70 -14.55
N PHE A 675 10.72 30.80 -14.24
CA PHE A 675 11.69 31.56 -15.04
C PHE A 675 12.92 30.73 -15.41
N ALA A 676 13.61 31.12 -16.48
CA ALA A 676 14.80 30.45 -16.98
C ALA A 676 15.97 30.58 -15.98
N LEU A 677 16.64 29.48 -15.65
CA LEU A 677 17.69 29.41 -14.63
C LEU A 677 18.90 30.33 -14.93
N GLY A 678 19.13 30.66 -16.20
CA GLY A 678 20.12 31.66 -16.64
C GLY A 678 19.81 33.12 -16.26
N ASN A 679 18.67 33.38 -15.60
CA ASN A 679 18.38 34.69 -15.01
C ASN A 679 19.21 34.97 -13.75
N VAL A 680 19.54 33.94 -12.96
CA VAL A 680 20.32 34.06 -11.72
C VAL A 680 21.83 33.82 -11.92
N LEU A 681 22.33 33.96 -13.17
CA LEU A 681 23.74 33.81 -13.52
C LEU A 681 24.35 35.11 -14.09
N PRO A 682 25.63 35.40 -13.79
CA PRO A 682 26.33 36.56 -14.34
C PRO A 682 26.65 36.38 -15.82
N SER A 683 26.83 37.49 -16.56
CA SER A 683 27.00 37.46 -18.02
C SER A 683 28.36 36.95 -18.50
N ASN A 684 29.40 36.97 -17.66
CA ASN A 684 30.72 36.41 -17.92
C ASN A 684 31.01 35.20 -17.00
N LEU A 685 30.68 34.01 -17.49
CA LEU A 685 30.96 32.74 -16.81
C LEU A 685 32.44 32.31 -16.89
N ASN A 686 33.34 33.13 -17.45
CA ASN A 686 34.74 32.75 -17.76
C ASN A 686 35.80 33.44 -16.87
N ASP A 687 35.40 34.14 -15.81
CA ASP A 687 36.30 34.68 -14.77
C ASP A 687 35.76 34.31 -13.38
N TYR A 688 36.33 33.26 -12.79
CA TYR A 688 35.83 32.61 -11.56
C TYR A 688 36.97 31.95 -10.77
N PHE A 689 36.69 31.64 -9.51
CA PHE A 689 37.53 30.78 -8.68
C PHE A 689 37.00 29.35 -8.65
N ARG A 690 37.91 28.36 -8.64
CA ARG A 690 37.64 26.93 -8.48
C ARG A 690 38.45 26.39 -7.30
N TYR A 691 37.80 25.65 -6.41
CA TYR A 691 38.47 24.92 -5.32
C TYR A 691 37.63 23.70 -4.87
N LEU A 692 38.24 22.80 -4.09
CA LEU A 692 37.53 21.70 -3.42
C LEU A 692 37.16 22.12 -2.00
N GLY A 693 35.89 21.98 -1.66
CA GLY A 693 35.31 22.49 -0.43
C GLY A 693 34.20 21.59 0.15
N SER A 694 33.43 22.16 1.08
CA SER A 694 32.32 21.48 1.74
C SER A 694 30.97 22.09 1.40
N LEU A 695 29.91 21.44 1.85
CA LEU A 695 28.66 22.13 2.16
C LEU A 695 28.97 23.25 3.18
N THR A 696 28.42 24.44 2.97
CA THR A 696 28.51 25.55 3.92
C THR A 696 27.48 25.42 5.05
N THR A 697 26.51 24.52 4.91
CA THR A 697 25.56 24.12 5.95
C THR A 697 25.86 22.69 6.44
N PRO A 698 25.43 22.32 7.66
CA PRO A 698 25.60 20.97 8.19
C PRO A 698 24.87 19.91 7.35
N THR A 699 25.38 18.70 7.21
CA THR A 699 26.49 18.07 7.95
C THR A 699 27.88 18.32 7.36
N CYS A 700 28.13 19.48 6.71
CA CYS A 700 29.46 19.98 6.40
C CYS A 700 30.33 19.06 5.52
N ASN A 701 29.70 18.16 4.74
CA ASN A 701 30.42 17.15 3.95
C ASN A 701 31.36 17.79 2.93
N GLU A 702 32.61 17.33 2.88
CA GLU A 702 33.67 17.82 1.98
C GLU A 702 33.60 17.20 0.57
N ILE A 703 32.47 17.46 -0.08
CA ILE A 703 32.02 16.78 -1.31
C ILE A 703 31.73 17.76 -2.46
N VAL A 704 32.13 19.03 -2.30
CA VAL A 704 31.71 20.13 -3.18
C VAL A 704 32.86 20.67 -4.01
N ILE A 705 32.72 20.56 -5.34
CA ILE A 705 33.49 21.35 -6.28
C ILE A 705 32.87 22.76 -6.35
N TRP A 706 33.55 23.73 -5.74
CA TRP A 706 33.10 25.12 -5.74
C TRP A 706 33.50 25.85 -7.02
N THR A 707 32.58 26.68 -7.51
CA THR A 707 32.82 27.65 -8.59
C THR A 707 32.26 28.99 -8.15
N VAL A 708 33.10 29.95 -7.78
CA VAL A 708 32.63 31.29 -7.35
C VAL A 708 32.97 32.30 -8.44
N PHE A 709 31.94 32.88 -9.08
CA PHE A 709 32.14 33.85 -10.15
C PHE A 709 32.64 35.19 -9.60
N LYS A 710 33.56 35.84 -10.31
CA LYS A 710 34.09 37.16 -9.91
C LYS A 710 33.24 38.34 -10.38
N GLN A 711 32.34 38.10 -11.35
CA GLN A 711 31.34 39.09 -11.72
C GLN A 711 30.12 38.91 -10.82
N SER A 712 29.82 39.96 -10.07
CA SER A 712 28.57 40.12 -9.33
C SER A 712 27.36 40.26 -10.26
N ILE A 713 26.18 39.90 -9.76
CA ILE A 713 24.90 40.33 -10.35
C ILE A 713 24.44 41.60 -9.61
N PRO A 714 24.14 42.70 -10.32
CA PRO A 714 23.56 43.88 -9.68
C PRO A 714 22.15 43.58 -9.16
N ILE A 715 21.82 44.11 -7.99
CA ILE A 715 20.51 44.06 -7.36
C ILE A 715 20.27 45.38 -6.61
N SER A 716 19.06 45.94 -6.60
CA SER A 716 18.90 47.30 -6.05
C SER A 716 18.78 47.35 -4.52
N SER A 717 19.05 48.51 -3.93
CA SER A 717 18.68 48.78 -2.53
C SER A 717 17.17 48.75 -2.26
N LYS A 718 16.27 48.63 -3.27
CA LYS A 718 14.85 48.30 -3.03
C LYS A 718 14.60 46.80 -3.01
N GLN A 719 15.35 46.06 -3.83
CA GLN A 719 15.36 44.60 -3.84
C GLN A 719 16.16 44.03 -2.65
N VAL A 720 16.88 44.86 -1.87
CA VAL A 720 17.74 44.45 -0.73
C VAL A 720 17.58 45.27 0.56
N GLN A 721 17.24 46.57 0.58
CA GLN A 721 17.14 47.41 1.81
C GLN A 721 15.74 47.99 2.04
N SER A 722 15.31 48.34 3.26
CA SER A 722 15.99 48.85 4.48
C SER A 722 16.22 50.36 4.51
N ARG A 723 15.14 51.11 4.21
CA ARG A 723 14.47 51.95 5.23
C ARG A 723 13.16 52.51 4.69
N VAL A 724 12.11 52.40 5.53
CA VAL A 724 10.72 52.78 5.24
C VAL A 724 10.09 51.91 4.16
N ASP A 725 9.24 50.99 4.63
CA ASP A 725 8.34 50.11 3.88
C ASP A 725 8.92 49.15 2.82
N LEU A 726 9.03 47.89 3.26
CA LEU A 726 8.99 46.62 2.49
C LEU A 726 10.28 46.12 1.81
N GLU A 727 11.18 45.55 2.62
CA GLU A 727 12.17 44.53 2.21
C GLU A 727 11.54 43.14 2.15
N GLU A 728 11.89 42.26 1.21
CA GLU A 728 11.39 40.87 1.25
C GLU A 728 12.38 39.85 1.85
N PHE A 729 13.69 39.88 1.53
CA PHE A 729 14.67 38.95 2.12
C PHE A 729 14.72 39.03 3.65
N ARG A 730 14.99 40.21 4.21
CA ARG A 730 15.05 40.44 5.67
C ARG A 730 13.66 40.45 6.34
N LYS A 731 12.58 40.25 5.56
CA LYS A 731 11.24 39.98 6.11
C LYS A 731 10.99 38.50 6.38
N LEU A 732 11.71 37.57 5.75
CA LEU A 732 11.56 36.13 6.02
C LEU A 732 11.78 35.84 7.51
N GLU A 733 11.06 34.83 8.01
CA GLU A 733 11.06 34.43 9.41
C GLU A 733 11.56 33.00 9.60
N ASP A 734 12.22 32.74 10.73
CA ASP A 734 12.68 31.43 11.18
C ASP A 734 11.55 30.65 11.89
N GLU A 735 11.85 29.45 12.40
CA GLU A 735 10.85 28.64 13.14
C GLU A 735 10.34 29.30 14.44
N SER A 736 11.02 30.34 14.93
CA SER A 736 10.66 31.11 16.13
C SER A 736 9.86 32.38 15.81
N GLY A 737 9.65 32.70 14.53
CA GLY A 737 9.09 33.98 14.08
C GLY A 737 10.05 35.16 14.18
N LEU A 738 11.35 34.91 14.37
CA LEU A 738 12.42 35.91 14.34
C LEU A 738 12.86 36.17 12.90
N LYS A 739 13.43 37.34 12.62
CA LYS A 739 13.90 37.67 11.27
C LYS A 739 15.09 36.82 10.87
N LEU A 740 14.97 36.15 9.73
CA LEU A 740 16.02 35.39 9.09
C LEU A 740 17.02 36.38 8.46
N VAL A 741 18.09 36.68 9.20
CA VAL A 741 19.23 37.52 8.80
C VAL A 741 20.53 36.85 9.24
N ASP A 742 21.64 37.25 8.62
CA ASP A 742 22.99 36.71 8.87
C ASP A 742 23.07 35.19 8.74
N ASN A 743 22.33 34.63 7.78
CA ASN A 743 22.22 33.18 7.52
C ASN A 743 23.43 32.61 6.74
N PHE A 744 24.62 33.18 6.94
CA PHE A 744 25.88 32.78 6.31
C PHE A 744 26.86 32.20 7.34
N ARG A 745 27.68 31.22 6.95
CA ARG A 745 28.72 30.65 7.79
C ARG A 745 29.94 31.59 7.86
N PRO A 746 30.62 31.70 9.02
CA PRO A 746 31.94 32.32 9.11
C PRO A 746 32.96 31.70 8.14
N LEU A 747 33.94 32.50 7.71
CA LEU A 747 35.02 32.04 6.83
C LEU A 747 35.85 30.93 7.49
N GLN A 748 36.11 29.86 6.75
CA GLN A 748 36.91 28.71 7.15
C GLN A 748 38.35 28.87 6.64
N ASP A 749 39.32 28.22 7.30
CA ASP A 749 40.72 28.24 6.83
C ASP A 749 40.83 27.53 5.47
N LEU A 750 41.67 28.05 4.60
CA LEU A 750 42.02 27.41 3.34
C LEU A 750 42.90 26.16 3.56
N ALA A 751 43.58 26.05 4.71
CA ALA A 751 44.34 24.85 5.14
C ALA A 751 45.33 24.33 4.07
N GLY A 752 46.04 25.25 3.40
CA GLY A 752 46.99 24.91 2.34
C GLY A 752 46.38 24.51 1.00
N ARG A 753 45.05 24.45 0.85
CA ARG A 753 44.39 24.19 -0.44
C ARG A 753 44.76 25.24 -1.48
N THR A 754 44.98 24.81 -2.72
CA THR A 754 45.12 25.72 -3.86
C THR A 754 43.74 26.19 -4.35
N THR A 755 43.55 27.50 -4.48
CA THR A 755 42.46 28.07 -5.27
C THR A 755 42.94 28.32 -6.69
N PHE A 756 42.10 28.04 -7.68
CA PHE A 756 42.40 28.23 -9.09
C PHE A 756 41.59 29.38 -9.67
N SER A 757 42.22 30.29 -10.41
CA SER A 757 41.56 31.40 -11.10
C SER A 757 41.40 31.07 -12.58
N GLY A 758 40.17 30.78 -13.02
CA GLY A 758 39.87 30.52 -14.42
C GLY A 758 39.88 31.81 -15.23
N LYS A 759 40.62 31.86 -16.35
CA LYS A 759 40.61 33.02 -17.25
C LYS A 759 40.93 32.64 -18.70
N LEU A 760 39.95 32.80 -19.60
CA LEU A 760 40.20 32.67 -21.04
C LEU A 760 41.07 33.84 -21.57
N PRO A 761 42.03 33.59 -22.48
CA PRO A 761 42.79 34.66 -23.13
C PRO A 761 41.90 35.66 -23.87
N LYS A 762 42.12 36.97 -23.65
CA LYS A 762 41.42 38.02 -24.42
C LYS A 762 41.80 37.92 -25.90
N ILE A 763 40.86 37.47 -26.74
CA ILE A 763 41.00 37.49 -28.20
C ILE A 763 41.12 38.95 -28.67
N ARG A 764 42.34 39.39 -28.95
CA ARG A 764 42.58 40.67 -29.63
C ARG A 764 42.10 40.57 -31.08
N ARG A 765 40.89 41.06 -31.36
CA ARG A 765 40.44 41.35 -32.73
C ARG A 765 41.32 42.46 -33.33
N THR A 766 42.42 42.08 -33.96
CA THR A 766 43.20 42.97 -34.82
C THR A 766 42.43 43.20 -36.12
N CYS A 767 41.79 44.37 -36.23
CA CYS A 767 41.21 44.80 -37.50
C CYS A 767 42.34 45.00 -38.52
N LYS A 768 42.57 44.01 -39.39
CA LYS A 768 43.28 44.24 -40.64
C LYS A 768 42.43 45.19 -41.49
N ARG A 769 42.90 46.43 -41.68
CA ARG A 769 42.52 47.21 -42.85
C ARG A 769 43.03 46.45 -44.07
N ASN A 770 42.13 46.08 -44.98
CA ASN A 770 42.55 45.88 -46.36
C ASN A 770 42.89 47.27 -46.93
N GLN A 771 44.08 47.39 -47.52
CA GLN A 771 44.37 48.42 -48.51
C GLN A 771 44.33 47.74 -49.89
N THR A 772 44.02 48.55 -50.91
CA THR A 772 43.70 48.15 -52.30
C THR A 772 42.59 47.11 -52.40
#